data_AF-A0A1U7IBL5-F1
#
_entry.id   AF-A0A1U7IBL5-F1
#
_cell.length_a   1.000
_cell.length_b   1.000
_cell.length_c   1.000
_cell.angle_alpha   90.00
_cell.angle_beta   90.00
_cell.angle_gamma   90.00
#
_symmetry.space_group_name_H-M   'P 1'
#
loop_
_entity.id
_entity.type
_entity.pdbx_description
1 polymer ?
#
loop_
_entity_poly.entity_id
_entity_poly.type
_entity_poly.pdbx_seq_one_letter_code
_entity_poly.pdbx_strand_id
1 'polypeptide(L)'
;METQAFQQLHEDVVIYADYYTNEPQILAAGYGFEGIMGIPGLLTESQIGLAVQAGAGIISANLNQNPAVPLRNITSAASVAGITAAGYGNVTDTFLDAMPIEFSHPLLPSTVDPTDIQITLNTGEVVQPLYAALNPNYDFNERQTIVVFGYFGNRLTPGTSGAVYPILVEVVADQTPLTVVTANGLQSAVGFQQTSSNPFVSGPQLVGAKLSQLSLAGDYAPSRFNANLPNHGYAYYASAIDRPLYRLRLFTSGGFSPDGVSGFEPGDFERYFILRGIDSQGQAFTITQDQTTYTTSDGVIQVLGIAELGSGLGSGPYYTEDHDNQFDIILAGDEAAISKIATVQIPDYTTTNYSPIYNPGGPGDSPVDGLIYTQPAAPQVFPVLNSLDNPRVVSYASQNLADYMVDTNLPVAFRLQDPRTGSHFWTASSTEANDLVTAGWKFESVPFAVNPQDSFTSNIYRLYNSTTGDHLLTASEEERSSVIAQGYIDQGIAFTAYTTPSPGLEEVYRLFSPLGTDRLYTTSEQERFRWEKLGYQFEGVAFWAPSFPSDSTITPVVDYQQFLRYQNPAASTPTDSINGLPLAQLFDENYYLSQMPDVANAVRNGDFSSGYQHFITFGWNEGRNPSILFDENYYRASYSDVNLAIANKTISSGLAHFLNFGHQEQRNPSEAFSQSDYLINNPDVAAAVNNGSLQSAFQHYITFGADEGRLPDLFLYNEAYYLQHNPDVVNAIASDVFADGYEHFVRFGQTEKRDPSFLYNETMYLGLNSDVANAVANGTFKSGFQHYELFGRFEERLI
;
A
#
# COMPACT_ATOMS: atom_id res chain seq x y z
N MET A 1 -1.06 -13.24 31.94
CA MET A 1 -0.17 -13.10 30.77
C MET A 1 -1.01 -13.45 29.57
N GLU A 2 -1.03 -12.58 28.58
CA GLU A 2 -1.71 -12.84 27.32
C GLU A 2 -1.09 -14.03 26.59
N THR A 3 -1.85 -14.62 25.68
CA THR A 3 -1.36 -15.73 24.86
C THR A 3 -0.42 -15.21 23.79
N GLN A 4 0.55 -16.02 23.38
CA GLN A 4 1.43 -15.66 22.25
C GLN A 4 0.66 -15.45 20.94
N ALA A 5 -0.47 -16.16 20.77
CA ALA A 5 -1.38 -15.98 19.64
C ALA A 5 -1.97 -14.55 19.62
N PHE A 6 -2.50 -14.07 20.75
CA PHE A 6 -2.98 -12.69 20.88
C PHE A 6 -1.87 -11.68 20.59
N GLN A 7 -0.69 -11.88 21.16
CA GLN A 7 0.46 -10.99 20.96
C GLN A 7 0.86 -10.88 19.49
N GLN A 8 0.95 -12.00 18.76
CA GLN A 8 1.26 -11.99 17.33
C GLN A 8 0.18 -11.30 16.48
N LEU A 9 -1.10 -11.38 16.86
CA LEU A 9 -2.15 -10.64 16.15
C LEU A 9 -2.08 -9.13 16.39
N HIS A 10 -1.52 -8.70 17.53
CA HIS A 10 -1.36 -7.29 17.92
C HIS A 10 -0.03 -6.68 17.49
N GLU A 11 0.82 -7.43 16.78
CA GLU A 11 2.05 -6.86 16.22
C GLU A 11 1.74 -5.93 15.07
N ASP A 12 2.35 -4.75 15.10
CA ASP A 12 2.16 -3.69 14.11
C ASP A 12 2.83 -4.02 12.78
N VAL A 13 2.23 -4.99 12.08
CA VAL A 13 2.65 -5.49 10.77
C VAL A 13 1.41 -5.64 9.88
N VAL A 14 1.42 -4.90 8.79
CA VAL A 14 0.43 -4.94 7.70
C VAL A 14 1.22 -5.07 6.41
N ILE A 15 0.92 -6.06 5.58
CA ILE A 15 1.70 -6.35 4.38
C ILE A 15 0.76 -6.39 3.19
N TYR A 16 0.90 -5.42 2.29
CA TYR A 16 0.18 -5.40 1.02
C TYR A 16 -1.35 -5.52 1.18
N ALA A 17 -1.90 -4.93 2.25
CA ALA A 17 -3.30 -5.09 2.61
C ALA A 17 -4.22 -4.18 1.82
N ASP A 18 -5.36 -4.73 1.42
CA ASP A 18 -6.32 -4.06 0.56
C ASP A 18 -6.99 -2.86 1.27
N TYR A 19 -7.36 -1.82 0.51
CA TYR A 19 -8.35 -0.85 0.97
C TYR A 19 -9.44 -0.61 -0.09
N TYR A 20 -10.66 -0.34 0.37
CA TYR A 20 -11.88 -0.41 -0.46
C TYR A 20 -12.48 0.95 -0.78
N THR A 21 -12.13 2.01 -0.05
CA THR A 21 -12.64 3.37 -0.26
C THR A 21 -11.51 4.39 -0.23
N ASN A 22 -11.72 5.60 -0.77
CA ASN A 22 -10.68 6.64 -0.75
C ASN A 22 -10.47 7.23 0.66
N GLU A 23 -11.55 7.36 1.42
CA GLU A 23 -11.53 7.82 2.81
C GLU A 23 -11.80 6.64 3.74
N PRO A 24 -11.10 6.53 4.88
CA PRO A 24 -11.34 5.48 5.86
C PRO A 24 -12.67 5.67 6.58
N GLN A 25 -13.35 4.54 6.81
CA GLN A 25 -14.67 4.42 7.44
C GLN A 25 -14.95 2.97 7.85
N ILE A 26 -15.97 2.77 8.69
CA ILE A 26 -16.60 1.47 8.93
C ILE A 26 -17.54 1.16 7.77
N LEU A 27 -17.33 0.03 7.09
CA LEU A 27 -18.19 -0.45 6.01
C LEU A 27 -19.43 -1.17 6.54
N ALA A 28 -19.27 -2.02 7.55
CA ALA A 28 -20.36 -2.70 8.22
C ALA A 28 -20.03 -3.01 9.69
N ALA A 29 -21.08 -3.21 10.48
CA ALA A 29 -21.01 -3.52 11.90
C ALA A 29 -22.29 -4.27 12.31
N GLY A 30 -22.50 -5.47 11.76
CA GLY A 30 -23.71 -6.26 12.02
C GLY A 30 -23.64 -7.01 13.34
N TYR A 31 -24.77 -7.19 14.05
CA TYR A 31 -24.84 -7.88 15.36
C TYR A 31 -24.28 -9.33 15.35
N GLY A 32 -23.94 -9.91 14.19
CA GLY A 32 -23.28 -11.20 14.05
C GLY A 32 -24.09 -12.39 14.59
N PHE A 33 -23.81 -12.89 15.79
CA PHE A 33 -24.54 -14.01 16.37
C PHE A 33 -24.52 -14.00 17.90
N GLU A 34 -25.57 -14.58 18.49
CA GLU A 34 -25.89 -14.47 19.92
C GLU A 34 -25.58 -15.77 20.67
N GLY A 35 -24.88 -15.65 21.80
CA GLY A 35 -24.79 -16.67 22.83
C GLY A 35 -24.01 -17.96 22.50
N ILE A 36 -23.38 -18.06 21.33
CA ILE A 36 -22.71 -19.30 20.88
C ILE A 36 -21.18 -19.31 21.05
N MET A 37 -20.61 -18.25 21.63
CA MET A 37 -19.19 -18.14 21.91
C MET A 37 -18.87 -18.45 23.37
N GLY A 38 -17.86 -19.28 23.63
CA GLY A 38 -17.40 -19.61 24.97
C GLY A 38 -18.24 -20.70 25.65
N ILE A 39 -18.72 -21.70 24.89
CA ILE A 39 -19.59 -22.76 25.41
C ILE A 39 -18.84 -23.63 26.43
N PRO A 40 -19.26 -23.67 27.72
CA PRO A 40 -18.56 -24.42 28.74
C PRO A 40 -18.60 -25.92 28.49
N GLY A 41 -17.43 -26.56 28.43
CA GLY A 41 -17.31 -28.02 28.27
C GLY A 41 -17.43 -28.56 26.84
N LEU A 42 -17.66 -27.69 25.85
CA LEU A 42 -17.60 -28.06 24.44
C LEU A 42 -16.13 -28.24 24.03
N LEU A 43 -15.67 -29.47 23.86
CA LEU A 43 -14.28 -29.76 23.48
C LEU A 43 -14.17 -30.68 22.27
N THR A 44 -15.11 -31.60 22.11
CA THR A 44 -15.17 -32.56 21.02
C THR A 44 -16.61 -32.77 20.59
N GLU A 45 -16.80 -33.49 19.49
CA GLU A 45 -18.09 -33.93 18.98
C GLU A 45 -18.98 -34.59 20.06
N SER A 46 -18.40 -35.29 21.04
CA SER A 46 -19.17 -35.95 22.10
C SER A 46 -20.00 -34.99 22.96
N GLN A 47 -19.66 -33.69 22.95
CA GLN A 47 -20.39 -32.63 23.65
C GLN A 47 -21.25 -31.74 22.73
N ILE A 48 -21.50 -32.14 21.47
CA ILE A 48 -22.22 -31.29 20.50
C ILE A 48 -23.61 -30.85 20.98
N GLY A 49 -24.25 -31.63 21.85
CA GLY A 49 -25.52 -31.26 22.48
C GLY A 49 -25.46 -29.94 23.26
N LEU A 50 -24.28 -29.52 23.76
CA LEU A 50 -24.08 -28.23 24.42
C LEU A 50 -24.18 -27.07 23.41
N ALA A 51 -23.64 -27.24 22.21
CA ALA A 51 -23.75 -26.25 21.13
C ALA A 51 -25.20 -26.09 20.68
N VAL A 52 -25.92 -27.20 20.51
CA VAL A 52 -27.36 -27.19 20.18
C VAL A 52 -28.18 -26.49 21.28
N GLN A 53 -27.86 -26.73 22.56
CA GLN A 53 -28.53 -26.07 23.68
C GLN A 53 -28.27 -24.56 23.74
N ALA A 54 -27.07 -24.12 23.33
CA ALA A 54 -26.74 -22.70 23.16
C ALA A 54 -27.37 -22.10 21.89
N GLY A 55 -28.02 -22.91 21.07
CA GLY A 55 -28.70 -22.50 19.86
C GLY A 55 -27.79 -22.34 18.64
N ALA A 56 -26.64 -23.01 18.60
CA ALA A 56 -25.82 -23.07 17.40
C ALA A 56 -26.40 -24.04 16.36
N GLY A 57 -26.15 -23.75 15.08
CA GLY A 57 -26.38 -24.70 14.00
C GLY A 57 -25.42 -25.89 14.08
N ILE A 58 -25.83 -27.02 13.49
CA ILE A 58 -24.97 -28.20 13.37
C ILE A 58 -25.04 -28.83 11.98
N ILE A 59 -23.95 -29.49 11.58
CA ILE A 59 -23.90 -30.41 10.43
C ILE A 59 -23.95 -31.84 10.96
N SER A 60 -25.17 -32.37 11.09
CA SER A 60 -25.41 -33.73 11.55
C SER A 60 -24.79 -34.78 10.64
N ALA A 61 -24.67 -34.50 9.34
CA ALA A 61 -24.01 -35.38 8.38
C ALA A 61 -22.53 -35.64 8.74
N ASN A 62 -21.90 -34.71 9.47
CA ASN A 62 -20.50 -34.79 9.88
C ASN A 62 -20.29 -35.49 11.24
N LEU A 63 -21.37 -35.90 11.91
CA LEU A 63 -21.28 -36.64 13.18
C LEU A 63 -20.94 -38.12 12.97
N ASN A 64 -20.29 -38.71 13.98
CA ASN A 64 -19.91 -40.11 14.09
C ASN A 64 -18.98 -40.61 12.98
N GLN A 65 -18.22 -39.70 12.39
CA GLN A 65 -17.21 -40.01 11.38
C GLN A 65 -15.96 -40.64 12.00
N ASN A 66 -15.20 -41.39 11.20
CA ASN A 66 -13.93 -41.98 11.64
C ASN A 66 -12.84 -41.75 10.56
N PRO A 67 -11.82 -40.91 10.81
CA PRO A 67 -11.56 -40.17 12.06
C PRO A 67 -12.66 -39.15 12.39
N ALA A 68 -12.67 -38.63 13.62
CA ALA A 68 -13.63 -37.59 14.00
C ALA A 68 -13.39 -36.31 13.19
N VAL A 69 -14.48 -35.69 12.72
CA VAL A 69 -14.44 -34.43 11.97
C VAL A 69 -14.07 -33.28 12.92
N PRO A 70 -13.26 -32.28 12.48
CA PRO A 70 -12.99 -31.10 13.28
C PRO A 70 -14.26 -30.40 13.75
N LEU A 71 -14.31 -29.99 15.02
CA LEU A 71 -15.53 -29.43 15.62
C LEU A 71 -16.06 -28.20 14.86
N ARG A 72 -15.16 -27.40 14.29
CA ARG A 72 -15.49 -26.21 13.48
C ARG A 72 -16.32 -26.54 12.24
N ASN A 73 -16.17 -27.75 11.68
CA ASN A 73 -16.97 -28.23 10.56
C ASN A 73 -18.31 -28.87 10.98
N ILE A 74 -18.57 -28.93 12.29
CA ILE A 74 -19.77 -29.56 12.86
C ILE A 74 -20.68 -28.51 13.47
N THR A 75 -20.15 -27.42 14.02
CA THR A 75 -20.95 -26.36 14.65
C THR A 75 -20.30 -25.00 14.55
N SER A 76 -21.12 -23.95 14.49
CA SER A 76 -20.71 -22.56 14.60
C SER A 76 -20.40 -22.11 16.03
N ALA A 77 -20.62 -22.95 17.04
CA ALA A 77 -20.25 -22.64 18.42
C ALA A 77 -18.75 -22.81 18.67
N ALA A 78 -18.18 -21.90 19.47
CA ALA A 78 -16.79 -22.01 19.93
C ALA A 78 -16.71 -22.22 21.44
N SER A 79 -15.69 -22.95 21.87
CA SER A 79 -15.36 -23.11 23.29
C SER A 79 -14.50 -21.95 23.78
N VAL A 80 -14.41 -21.76 25.11
CA VAL A 80 -13.51 -20.74 25.71
C VAL A 80 -12.05 -20.95 25.27
N ALA A 81 -11.62 -22.22 25.21
CA ALA A 81 -10.28 -22.56 24.73
C ALA A 81 -10.11 -22.28 23.23
N GLY A 82 -11.13 -22.54 22.42
CA GLY A 82 -11.12 -22.25 20.99
C GLY A 82 -11.00 -20.75 20.72
N ILE A 83 -11.73 -19.93 21.46
CA ILE A 83 -11.67 -18.46 21.34
C ILE A 83 -10.29 -17.93 21.76
N THR A 84 -9.77 -18.42 22.88
CA THR A 84 -8.43 -18.05 23.36
C THR A 84 -7.35 -18.43 22.34
N ALA A 85 -7.48 -19.61 21.70
CA ALA A 85 -6.58 -20.07 20.65
C ALA A 85 -6.71 -19.24 19.36
N ALA A 86 -7.89 -18.69 19.09
CA ALA A 86 -8.16 -17.78 17.98
C ALA A 86 -7.59 -16.35 18.19
N GLY A 87 -6.95 -16.09 19.33
CA GLY A 87 -6.17 -14.86 19.53
C GLY A 87 -6.94 -13.70 20.16
N TYR A 88 -8.00 -13.94 20.92
CA TYR A 88 -8.75 -12.93 21.70
C TYR A 88 -8.23 -12.71 23.13
N GLY A 89 -7.01 -13.16 23.41
CA GLY A 89 -6.41 -13.06 24.73
C GLY A 89 -6.95 -14.10 25.70
N ASN A 90 -6.92 -13.79 27.01
CA ASN A 90 -7.31 -14.74 28.06
C ASN A 90 -8.81 -14.66 28.36
N VAL A 91 -9.61 -15.27 27.49
CA VAL A 91 -11.08 -15.27 27.60
C VAL A 91 -11.54 -16.15 28.76
N THR A 92 -12.42 -15.62 29.61
CA THR A 92 -13.04 -16.37 30.72
C THR A 92 -14.56 -16.37 30.71
N ASP A 93 -15.16 -15.45 29.97
CA ASP A 93 -16.62 -15.33 29.88
C ASP A 93 -17.21 -16.39 28.95
N THR A 94 -18.52 -16.63 29.11
CA THR A 94 -19.22 -17.74 28.47
C THR A 94 -20.54 -17.26 27.89
N PHE A 95 -21.02 -17.96 26.84
CA PHE A 95 -22.22 -17.59 26.09
C PHE A 95 -22.19 -16.15 25.57
N LEU A 96 -21.04 -15.75 25.03
CA LEU A 96 -20.82 -14.45 24.44
C LEU A 96 -21.50 -14.34 23.07
N ASP A 97 -21.90 -13.12 22.75
CA ASP A 97 -22.25 -12.68 21.40
C ASP A 97 -20.98 -12.34 20.63
N ALA A 98 -21.05 -12.40 19.31
CA ALA A 98 -19.99 -12.01 18.39
C ALA A 98 -20.48 -11.02 17.37
N MET A 99 -19.72 -9.93 17.22
CA MET A 99 -20.06 -8.84 16.32
C MET A 99 -18.84 -8.51 15.45
N PRO A 100 -18.86 -8.86 14.15
CA PRO A 100 -17.83 -8.41 13.21
C PRO A 100 -18.03 -6.94 12.87
N ILE A 101 -16.92 -6.22 12.70
CA ILE A 101 -16.86 -4.82 12.32
C ILE A 101 -15.83 -4.70 11.18
N GLU A 102 -16.34 -4.38 10.00
CA GLU A 102 -15.55 -4.27 8.77
C GLU A 102 -15.13 -2.82 8.53
N PHE A 103 -13.82 -2.59 8.42
CA PHE A 103 -13.26 -1.29 8.05
C PHE A 103 -12.88 -1.29 6.57
N SER A 104 -12.92 -0.10 5.96
CA SER A 104 -12.49 0.06 4.56
C SER A 104 -10.98 0.00 4.35
N HIS A 105 -10.20 0.09 5.43
CA HIS A 105 -8.75 0.15 5.45
C HIS A 105 -8.22 -0.76 6.55
N PRO A 106 -7.00 -1.30 6.41
CA PRO A 106 -6.41 -2.12 7.44
C PRO A 106 -6.15 -1.30 8.71
N LEU A 107 -6.31 -1.94 9.85
CA LEU A 107 -6.09 -1.33 11.16
C LEU A 107 -4.64 -1.52 11.58
N LEU A 108 -4.16 -0.59 12.41
CA LEU A 108 -2.91 -0.75 13.13
C LEU A 108 -3.13 -1.74 14.29
N PRO A 109 -2.60 -2.97 14.22
CA PRO A 109 -2.98 -4.05 15.12
C PRO A 109 -2.87 -3.77 16.62
N SER A 110 -1.83 -3.04 17.05
CA SER A 110 -1.60 -2.70 18.45
C SER A 110 -2.65 -1.76 19.05
N THR A 111 -3.47 -1.12 18.20
CA THR A 111 -4.52 -0.17 18.60
C THR A 111 -5.91 -0.81 18.66
N VAL A 112 -6.02 -2.13 18.47
CA VAL A 112 -7.31 -2.81 18.57
C VAL A 112 -7.58 -3.16 20.03
N ASP A 113 -8.37 -2.32 20.72
CA ASP A 113 -8.82 -2.61 22.08
C ASP A 113 -10.36 -2.60 22.16
N PRO A 114 -11.00 -3.45 22.98
CA PRO A 114 -12.44 -3.35 23.22
C PRO A 114 -12.90 -1.97 23.71
N THR A 115 -12.05 -1.17 24.36
CA THR A 115 -12.44 0.17 24.85
C THR A 115 -12.58 1.22 23.77
N ASP A 116 -12.03 0.98 22.57
CA ASP A 116 -12.21 1.83 21.39
C ASP A 116 -13.63 1.78 20.84
N ILE A 117 -14.43 0.78 21.20
CA ILE A 117 -15.73 0.52 20.58
C ILE A 117 -16.88 0.79 21.56
N GLN A 118 -17.84 1.60 21.13
CA GLN A 118 -19.13 1.77 21.79
C GLN A 118 -20.25 1.23 20.92
N ILE A 119 -21.18 0.51 21.56
CA ILE A 119 -22.35 -0.06 20.91
C ILE A 119 -23.58 0.50 21.59
N THR A 120 -24.37 1.29 20.85
CA THR A 120 -25.68 1.75 21.31
C THR A 120 -26.73 0.71 20.96
N LEU A 121 -27.51 0.30 21.96
CA LEU A 121 -28.60 -0.66 21.84
C LEU A 121 -29.92 0.05 21.56
N ASN A 122 -30.89 -0.68 21.00
CA ASN A 122 -32.27 -0.18 20.80
C ASN A 122 -32.98 0.25 22.09
N THR A 123 -32.47 -0.18 23.26
CA THR A 123 -32.94 0.22 24.59
C THR A 123 -32.47 1.62 25.00
N GLY A 124 -31.50 2.20 24.27
CA GLY A 124 -30.79 3.44 24.62
C GLY A 124 -29.60 3.23 25.56
N GLU A 125 -29.31 1.98 25.94
CA GLU A 125 -28.08 1.63 26.66
C GLU A 125 -26.88 1.67 25.72
N VAL A 126 -25.74 2.15 26.24
CA VAL A 126 -24.45 2.10 25.54
C VAL A 126 -23.58 1.08 26.26
N VAL A 127 -23.14 0.06 25.53
CA VAL A 127 -22.31 -1.02 26.05
C VAL A 127 -20.95 -1.02 25.35
N GLN A 128 -19.94 -1.56 26.02
CA GLN A 128 -18.61 -1.78 25.46
C GLN A 128 -18.38 -3.29 25.34
N PRO A 129 -17.66 -3.75 24.29
CA PRO A 129 -17.20 -5.13 24.22
C PRO A 129 -16.30 -5.53 25.39
N LEU A 130 -16.19 -6.84 25.59
CA LEU A 130 -15.25 -7.43 26.56
C LEU A 130 -13.93 -7.84 25.90
N TYR A 131 -13.97 -8.17 24.61
CA TYR A 131 -12.82 -8.63 23.84
C TYR A 131 -12.90 -8.09 22.42
N ALA A 132 -11.75 -7.83 21.81
CA ALA A 132 -11.60 -7.45 20.40
C ALA A 132 -10.35 -8.12 19.83
N ALA A 133 -10.38 -8.51 18.55
CA ALA A 133 -9.20 -9.01 17.85
C ALA A 133 -9.36 -8.86 16.33
N LEU A 134 -8.23 -8.75 15.62
CA LEU A 134 -8.13 -8.90 14.16
C LEU A 134 -8.29 -10.37 13.78
N ASN A 135 -9.54 -10.81 13.68
CA ASN A 135 -9.95 -12.18 13.43
C ASN A 135 -11.31 -12.12 12.72
N PRO A 136 -11.57 -12.88 11.65
CA PRO A 136 -10.83 -14.06 11.17
C PRO A 136 -9.63 -13.80 10.25
N ASN A 137 -9.41 -12.56 9.82
CA ASN A 137 -8.37 -12.19 8.85
C ASN A 137 -6.95 -12.23 9.42
N TYR A 138 -6.40 -13.42 9.52
CA TYR A 138 -5.04 -13.60 10.03
C TYR A 138 -3.99 -13.13 9.03
N ASP A 139 -4.30 -13.22 7.74
CA ASP A 139 -3.39 -12.88 6.67
C ASP A 139 -3.05 -11.40 6.68
N PHE A 140 -1.76 -11.09 6.46
CA PHE A 140 -1.27 -9.73 6.57
C PHE A 140 -1.83 -8.79 5.51
N ASN A 141 -2.39 -9.32 4.41
CA ASN A 141 -3.06 -8.54 3.38
C ASN A 141 -4.57 -8.29 3.63
N GLU A 142 -5.10 -8.69 4.80
CA GLU A 142 -6.54 -8.65 5.14
C GLU A 142 -6.88 -8.02 6.50
N ARG A 143 -6.01 -7.18 7.06
CA ARG A 143 -6.18 -6.62 8.42
C ARG A 143 -7.28 -5.55 8.59
N GLN A 144 -8.39 -5.62 7.84
CA GLN A 144 -9.48 -4.64 7.88
C GLN A 144 -10.68 -5.04 8.76
N THR A 145 -10.69 -6.22 9.37
CA THR A 145 -11.82 -6.72 10.17
C THR A 145 -11.42 -6.94 11.62
N ILE A 146 -12.21 -6.43 12.55
CA ILE A 146 -12.20 -6.92 13.93
C ILE A 146 -13.50 -7.64 14.22
N VAL A 147 -13.43 -8.62 15.12
CA VAL A 147 -14.60 -9.17 15.78
C VAL A 147 -14.53 -8.81 17.25
N VAL A 148 -15.66 -8.38 17.79
CA VAL A 148 -15.80 -8.04 19.20
C VAL A 148 -16.75 -9.02 19.89
N PHE A 149 -16.41 -9.41 21.12
CA PHE A 149 -17.25 -10.30 21.94
C PHE A 149 -17.81 -9.58 23.16
N GLY A 150 -19.04 -9.91 23.54
CA GLY A 150 -19.73 -9.31 24.67
C GLY A 150 -21.17 -9.80 24.80
N TYR A 151 -22.04 -8.95 25.33
CA TYR A 151 -23.47 -9.22 25.48
C TYR A 151 -24.24 -8.06 24.88
N PHE A 152 -24.66 -8.19 23.62
CA PHE A 152 -25.17 -7.06 22.85
C PHE A 152 -26.66 -7.18 22.53
N GLY A 153 -27.27 -8.36 22.69
CA GLY A 153 -28.69 -8.50 22.39
C GLY A 153 -29.29 -9.87 22.65
N ASN A 154 -30.39 -10.15 21.94
CA ASN A 154 -31.04 -11.44 21.90
C ASN A 154 -31.64 -11.70 20.51
N ARG A 155 -32.10 -12.94 20.27
CA ARG A 155 -32.63 -13.37 18.98
C ARG A 155 -34.09 -12.95 18.71
N LEU A 156 -34.71 -12.19 19.62
CA LEU A 156 -36.10 -11.81 19.45
C LEU A 156 -36.24 -10.85 18.27
N THR A 157 -37.33 -10.97 17.54
CA THR A 157 -37.61 -10.10 16.39
C THR A 157 -37.60 -8.63 16.82
N PRO A 158 -36.84 -7.75 16.13
CA PRO A 158 -36.85 -6.32 16.38
C PRO A 158 -38.27 -5.73 16.48
N GLY A 159 -38.47 -4.86 17.47
CA GLY A 159 -39.77 -4.24 17.75
C GLY A 159 -40.73 -5.09 18.60
N THR A 160 -40.38 -6.33 18.94
CA THR A 160 -41.14 -7.13 19.92
C THR A 160 -40.74 -6.80 21.36
N SER A 161 -41.64 -7.06 22.31
CA SER A 161 -41.39 -6.79 23.73
C SER A 161 -40.20 -7.61 24.24
N GLY A 162 -39.19 -6.93 24.77
CA GLY A 162 -37.97 -7.54 25.31
C GLY A 162 -36.86 -7.79 24.27
N ALA A 163 -37.08 -7.45 23.00
CA ALA A 163 -36.02 -7.50 22.00
C ALA A 163 -34.92 -6.48 22.32
N VAL A 164 -33.68 -6.95 22.40
CA VAL A 164 -32.48 -6.14 22.61
C VAL A 164 -31.53 -6.41 21.45
N TYR A 165 -31.03 -5.36 20.81
CA TYR A 165 -30.10 -5.48 19.69
C TYR A 165 -29.31 -4.17 19.48
N PRO A 166 -28.09 -4.26 18.93
CA PRO A 166 -27.32 -3.09 18.50
C PRO A 166 -28.05 -2.28 17.43
N ILE A 167 -27.92 -0.95 17.49
CA ILE A 167 -28.43 -0.04 16.45
C ILE A 167 -27.34 0.87 15.88
N LEU A 168 -26.27 1.12 16.64
CA LEU A 168 -25.16 1.97 16.24
C LEU A 168 -23.87 1.46 16.87
N VAL A 169 -22.81 1.42 16.09
CA VAL A 169 -21.42 1.21 16.54
C VAL A 169 -20.64 2.47 16.28
N GLU A 170 -19.84 2.88 17.25
CA GLU A 170 -18.98 4.06 17.19
C GLU A 170 -17.57 3.69 17.65
N VAL A 171 -16.58 4.21 16.94
CA VAL A 171 -15.19 4.24 17.44
C VAL A 171 -15.02 5.49 18.28
N VAL A 172 -14.61 5.32 19.53
CA VAL A 172 -14.47 6.38 20.52
C VAL A 172 -13.02 6.55 20.95
N ALA A 173 -12.68 7.74 21.44
CA ALA A 173 -11.34 7.99 21.94
C ALA A 173 -11.13 7.32 23.32
N ASP A 174 -9.97 6.68 23.48
CA ASP A 174 -9.48 6.17 24.75
C ASP A 174 -7.96 6.46 24.93
N GLN A 175 -7.22 5.59 25.62
CA GLN A 175 -5.77 5.74 25.82
C GLN A 175 -4.94 5.23 24.62
N THR A 176 -5.50 4.39 23.78
CA THR A 176 -4.89 3.71 22.63
C THR A 176 -5.77 3.84 21.40
N PRO A 177 -6.05 5.07 20.91
CA PRO A 177 -7.08 5.28 19.90
C PRO A 177 -6.90 4.39 18.68
N LEU A 178 -7.96 3.67 18.33
CA LEU A 178 -7.99 2.83 17.13
C LEU A 178 -7.53 3.62 15.90
N THR A 179 -6.53 3.06 15.22
CA THR A 179 -5.83 3.71 14.11
C THR A 179 -5.95 2.86 12.85
N VAL A 180 -6.22 3.51 11.72
CA VAL A 180 -6.21 2.91 10.38
C VAL A 180 -4.89 3.23 9.68
N VAL A 181 -4.41 2.27 8.89
CA VAL A 181 -3.28 2.43 7.98
C VAL A 181 -3.81 2.84 6.61
N THR A 182 -3.45 4.03 6.15
CA THR A 182 -3.90 4.57 4.86
C THR A 182 -2.74 4.79 3.90
N ALA A 183 -3.05 5.01 2.63
CA ALA A 183 -2.07 5.43 1.63
C ALA A 183 -1.50 6.83 1.88
N ASN A 184 -1.88 7.53 2.96
CA ASN A 184 -1.25 8.79 3.38
C ASN A 184 -0.61 8.68 4.77
N GLY A 185 -0.48 7.46 5.30
CA GLY A 185 0.04 7.18 6.64
C GLY A 185 -1.06 6.81 7.64
N LEU A 186 -0.71 6.86 8.93
CA LEU A 186 -1.60 6.49 10.03
C LEU A 186 -2.66 7.57 10.26
N GLN A 187 -3.91 7.17 10.42
CA GLN A 187 -5.03 8.06 10.73
C GLN A 187 -5.89 7.48 11.85
N SER A 188 -6.35 8.33 12.76
CA SER A 188 -7.28 7.93 13.84
C SER A 188 -8.66 7.56 13.26
N ALA A 189 -9.24 6.45 13.73
CA ALA A 189 -10.60 6.02 13.42
C ALA A 189 -11.66 6.61 14.37
N VAL A 190 -11.25 7.32 15.43
CA VAL A 190 -12.18 7.99 16.36
C VAL A 190 -13.22 8.84 15.62
N GLY A 191 -14.49 8.61 15.96
CA GLY A 191 -15.64 9.27 15.34
C GLY A 191 -16.21 8.53 14.13
N PHE A 192 -15.60 7.42 13.70
CA PHE A 192 -16.24 6.54 12.74
C PHE A 192 -17.46 5.89 13.37
N GLN A 193 -18.54 5.76 12.60
CA GLN A 193 -19.79 5.20 13.06
C GLN A 193 -20.48 4.42 11.96
N GLN A 194 -21.23 3.39 12.34
CA GLN A 194 -22.05 2.60 11.42
C GLN A 194 -23.31 2.09 12.11
N THR A 195 -24.44 2.15 11.40
CA THR A 195 -25.69 1.54 11.87
C THR A 195 -25.58 0.04 11.85
N SER A 196 -26.07 -0.62 12.90
CA SER A 196 -25.98 -2.07 13.00
C SER A 196 -27.17 -2.78 12.36
N SER A 197 -26.88 -3.80 11.56
CA SER A 197 -27.88 -4.72 11.01
C SER A 197 -28.11 -5.90 11.97
N ASN A 198 -29.33 -6.46 11.93
CA ASN A 198 -29.68 -7.62 12.75
C ASN A 198 -29.74 -8.90 11.88
N PRO A 199 -28.81 -9.85 12.08
CA PRO A 199 -28.66 -11.04 11.23
C PRO A 199 -29.80 -12.05 11.38
N PHE A 200 -30.59 -11.97 12.46
CA PHE A 200 -31.76 -12.82 12.67
C PHE A 200 -32.99 -12.34 11.87
N VAL A 201 -32.89 -11.22 11.14
CA VAL A 201 -33.92 -10.73 10.21
C VAL A 201 -33.39 -10.38 8.82
N SER A 202 -32.12 -10.04 8.69
CA SER A 202 -31.47 -9.75 7.40
C SER A 202 -30.10 -10.40 7.38
N GLY A 203 -29.89 -11.33 6.44
CA GLY A 203 -28.61 -12.00 6.30
C GLY A 203 -27.46 -11.13 5.81
N PRO A 204 -26.30 -11.75 5.55
CA PRO A 204 -25.08 -11.08 5.11
C PRO A 204 -25.21 -10.22 3.84
N GLN A 205 -24.27 -9.29 3.70
CA GLN A 205 -24.10 -8.45 2.51
C GLN A 205 -22.63 -8.36 2.09
N LEU A 206 -22.39 -8.15 0.80
CA LEU A 206 -21.09 -7.72 0.29
C LEU A 206 -20.88 -6.26 0.70
N VAL A 207 -19.70 -5.97 1.23
CA VAL A 207 -19.26 -4.63 1.59
C VAL A 207 -18.09 -4.15 0.73
N GLY A 208 -17.44 -5.08 0.02
CA GLY A 208 -16.42 -4.79 -0.97
C GLY A 208 -16.32 -5.90 -2.02
N ALA A 209 -15.92 -5.51 -3.23
CA ALA A 209 -15.52 -6.44 -4.28
C ALA A 209 -14.39 -5.77 -5.08
N LYS A 210 -13.16 -6.26 -4.94
CA LYS A 210 -11.97 -5.61 -5.50
C LYS A 210 -11.26 -6.55 -6.47
N LEU A 211 -11.04 -6.07 -7.69
CA LEU A 211 -10.34 -6.80 -8.74
C LEU A 211 -8.89 -6.32 -8.83
N SER A 212 -7.92 -7.23 -8.64
CA SER A 212 -6.48 -6.95 -8.73
C SER A 212 -5.74 -8.09 -9.45
N GLN A 213 -4.48 -7.86 -9.80
CA GLN A 213 -3.59 -8.97 -10.14
C GLN A 213 -3.39 -9.86 -8.91
N LEU A 214 -3.27 -11.18 -9.12
CA LEU A 214 -3.00 -12.10 -8.03
C LEU A 214 -1.58 -11.88 -7.49
N SER A 215 -1.43 -11.81 -6.18
CA SER A 215 -0.16 -11.52 -5.49
C SER A 215 0.04 -12.52 -4.36
N LEU A 216 1.31 -12.83 -4.05
CA LEU A 216 1.68 -13.57 -2.83
C LEU A 216 1.99 -12.64 -1.65
N ALA A 217 2.05 -11.32 -1.88
CA ALA A 217 2.44 -10.37 -0.86
C ALA A 217 1.38 -10.32 0.26
N GLY A 218 1.81 -10.67 1.48
CA GLY A 218 0.98 -10.66 2.69
C GLY A 218 -0.09 -11.75 2.77
N ASP A 219 -0.15 -12.68 1.80
CA ASP A 219 -1.11 -13.80 1.72
C ASP A 219 -0.65 -14.98 2.60
N TYR A 220 -0.41 -14.68 3.88
CA TYR A 220 -0.05 -15.66 4.90
C TYR A 220 -0.25 -15.09 6.32
N ALA A 221 -0.60 -15.98 7.25
CA ALA A 221 -0.79 -15.66 8.65
C ALA A 221 0.51 -15.67 9.48
N PRO A 222 0.52 -15.04 10.69
CA PRO A 222 1.56 -15.24 11.68
C PRO A 222 1.75 -16.71 12.07
N SER A 223 2.96 -17.06 12.52
CA SER A 223 3.38 -18.46 12.76
C SER A 223 2.53 -19.26 13.76
N ARG A 224 1.79 -18.59 14.66
CA ARG A 224 0.89 -19.27 15.62
C ARG A 224 -0.47 -19.65 15.05
N PHE A 225 -0.85 -19.08 13.91
CA PHE A 225 -2.14 -19.30 13.26
C PHE A 225 -2.04 -20.21 12.04
N ASN A 226 -0.81 -20.46 11.56
CA ASN A 226 -0.60 -21.24 10.35
C ASN A 226 -0.28 -22.72 10.68
N ALA A 227 -1.27 -23.58 10.52
CA ALA A 227 -1.06 -25.03 10.47
C ALA A 227 -0.82 -25.49 9.02
N ASN A 228 0.22 -24.98 8.34
CA ASN A 228 0.77 -25.48 7.07
C ASN A 228 -0.20 -25.64 5.88
N LEU A 229 -1.08 -24.68 5.61
CA LEU A 229 -1.99 -24.82 4.47
C LEU A 229 -1.92 -23.58 3.57
N PRO A 230 -1.19 -23.66 2.45
CA PRO A 230 -1.30 -22.61 1.44
C PRO A 230 -2.72 -22.72 0.83
N ASN A 231 -3.59 -21.81 1.25
CA ASN A 231 -5.01 -21.65 0.88
C ASN A 231 -5.21 -20.60 -0.22
N HIS A 232 -4.17 -19.81 -0.49
CA HIS A 232 -4.18 -18.74 -1.47
C HIS A 232 -4.26 -19.21 -2.92
N GLY A 233 -4.70 -18.30 -3.80
CA GLY A 233 -5.02 -18.61 -5.20
C GLY A 233 -3.86 -19.22 -6.00
N TYR A 234 -2.62 -18.84 -5.69
CA TYR A 234 -1.43 -19.43 -6.33
C TYR A 234 -1.28 -20.91 -5.98
N ALA A 235 -1.48 -21.26 -4.70
CA ALA A 235 -1.37 -22.65 -4.22
C ALA A 235 -2.40 -23.56 -4.88
N TYR A 236 -3.60 -23.04 -5.08
CA TYR A 236 -4.71 -23.79 -5.65
C TYR A 236 -4.59 -23.91 -7.17
N TYR A 237 -4.29 -22.82 -7.86
CA TYR A 237 -4.59 -22.72 -9.29
C TYR A 237 -3.40 -22.39 -10.20
N ALA A 238 -2.24 -21.98 -9.66
CA ALA A 238 -1.13 -21.53 -10.50
C ALA A 238 -0.55 -22.63 -11.41
N SER A 239 -0.60 -23.90 -11.00
CA SER A 239 -0.14 -25.00 -11.85
C SER A 239 -1.11 -25.37 -12.98
N ALA A 240 -2.35 -24.87 -12.94
CA ALA A 240 -3.42 -25.31 -13.83
C ALA A 240 -3.49 -24.51 -15.15
N ILE A 241 -2.80 -23.36 -15.25
CA ILE A 241 -2.96 -22.48 -16.41
C ILE A 241 -1.68 -21.71 -16.77
N ASP A 242 -1.44 -21.54 -18.06
CA ASP A 242 -0.31 -20.76 -18.63
C ASP A 242 -0.79 -19.35 -19.03
N ARG A 243 -1.43 -18.64 -18.09
CA ARG A 243 -2.00 -17.30 -18.30
C ARG A 243 -1.87 -16.46 -17.01
N PRO A 244 -1.86 -15.13 -17.12
CA PRO A 244 -1.92 -14.26 -15.95
C PRO A 244 -3.14 -14.57 -15.08
N LEU A 245 -2.91 -14.52 -13.76
CA LEU A 245 -3.94 -14.73 -12.76
C LEU A 245 -4.34 -13.41 -12.13
N TYR A 246 -5.63 -13.30 -11.83
CA TYR A 246 -6.25 -12.16 -11.17
C TYR A 246 -7.09 -12.66 -10.01
N ARG A 247 -7.32 -11.76 -9.06
CA ARG A 247 -8.13 -11.98 -7.87
C ARG A 247 -9.28 -11.01 -7.89
N LEU A 248 -10.50 -11.52 -7.74
CA LEU A 248 -11.63 -10.73 -7.30
C LEU A 248 -11.92 -11.07 -5.83
N ARG A 249 -11.38 -10.25 -4.92
CA ARG A 249 -11.57 -10.41 -3.46
C ARG A 249 -12.93 -9.86 -3.06
N LEU A 250 -13.76 -10.72 -2.48
CA LEU A 250 -15.08 -10.37 -1.97
C LEU A 250 -14.99 -10.16 -0.48
N PHE A 251 -15.43 -8.99 -0.01
CA PHE A 251 -15.40 -8.60 1.39
C PHE A 251 -16.84 -8.53 1.92
N THR A 252 -17.07 -9.10 3.10
CA THR A 252 -18.39 -9.45 3.60
C THR A 252 -18.74 -8.82 4.95
N SER A 253 -20.01 -8.48 5.19
CA SER A 253 -20.53 -7.89 6.43
C SER A 253 -20.67 -8.89 7.60
N GLY A 254 -19.63 -9.67 7.82
CA GLY A 254 -19.58 -10.88 8.63
C GLY A 254 -19.41 -12.10 7.74
N GLY A 255 -18.54 -13.02 8.16
CA GLY A 255 -18.10 -14.16 7.33
C GLY A 255 -19.25 -14.93 6.69
N PHE A 256 -19.04 -15.42 5.46
CA PHE A 256 -20.06 -16.10 4.70
C PHE A 256 -19.89 -17.60 4.79
N SER A 257 -21.01 -18.29 5.01
CA SER A 257 -21.08 -19.75 5.07
C SER A 257 -22.30 -20.24 4.28
N PRO A 258 -22.22 -21.36 3.56
CA PRO A 258 -23.38 -21.98 2.90
C PRO A 258 -24.62 -22.20 3.78
N ASP A 259 -24.43 -22.49 5.07
CA ASP A 259 -25.50 -22.88 6.00
C ASP A 259 -25.35 -22.26 7.41
N GLY A 260 -24.35 -21.39 7.59
CA GLY A 260 -23.97 -20.76 8.84
C GLY A 260 -23.14 -21.63 9.77
N VAL A 261 -22.62 -22.76 9.27
CA VAL A 261 -21.67 -23.66 9.94
C VAL A 261 -20.53 -24.08 9.00
N SER A 262 -20.84 -24.63 7.83
CA SER A 262 -19.85 -25.14 6.87
C SER A 262 -19.06 -24.01 6.21
N GLY A 263 -17.82 -24.27 5.78
CA GLY A 263 -17.09 -23.36 4.90
C GLY A 263 -17.50 -23.48 3.44
N PHE A 264 -17.11 -22.53 2.59
CA PHE A 264 -17.15 -22.72 1.14
C PHE A 264 -16.12 -23.74 0.69
N GLU A 265 -16.38 -24.42 -0.42
CA GLU A 265 -15.39 -25.27 -1.09
C GLU A 265 -14.81 -24.55 -2.34
N PRO A 266 -13.57 -24.88 -2.76
CA PRO A 266 -12.93 -24.20 -3.90
C PRO A 266 -13.71 -24.26 -5.23
N GLY A 267 -14.61 -25.23 -5.41
CA GLY A 267 -15.46 -25.39 -6.61
C GLY A 267 -16.88 -24.84 -6.46
N ASP A 268 -17.15 -24.02 -5.45
CA ASP A 268 -18.50 -23.57 -5.13
C ASP A 268 -18.96 -22.34 -5.91
N PHE A 269 -18.12 -21.72 -6.75
CA PHE A 269 -18.46 -20.48 -7.46
C PHE A 269 -19.83 -20.52 -8.15
N GLU A 270 -20.10 -21.59 -8.92
CA GLU A 270 -21.34 -21.72 -9.70
C GLU A 270 -22.61 -21.78 -8.84
N ARG A 271 -22.47 -22.15 -7.57
CA ARG A 271 -23.59 -22.32 -6.62
C ARG A 271 -24.00 -21.01 -5.96
N TYR A 272 -23.13 -20.01 -5.95
CA TYR A 272 -23.32 -18.81 -5.12
C TYR A 272 -23.15 -17.49 -5.86
N PHE A 273 -22.38 -17.43 -6.96
CA PHE A 273 -21.99 -16.16 -7.57
C PHE A 273 -22.27 -16.08 -9.07
N ILE A 274 -22.47 -14.86 -9.54
CA ILE A 274 -22.54 -14.50 -10.95
C ILE A 274 -21.67 -13.27 -11.18
N LEU A 275 -20.80 -13.29 -12.19
CA LEU A 275 -20.06 -12.10 -12.62
C LEU A 275 -20.67 -11.54 -13.91
N ARG A 276 -20.70 -10.21 -14.04
CA ARG A 276 -21.23 -9.52 -15.23
C ARG A 276 -20.31 -8.38 -15.66
N GLY A 277 -20.34 -8.09 -16.95
CA GLY A 277 -19.57 -7.00 -17.53
C GLY A 277 -20.09 -6.61 -18.91
N ILE A 278 -19.49 -5.56 -19.47
CA ILE A 278 -19.75 -5.07 -20.83
C ILE A 278 -18.40 -4.89 -21.50
N ASP A 279 -18.21 -5.54 -22.64
CA ASP A 279 -16.97 -5.45 -23.41
C ASP A 279 -16.83 -4.11 -24.15
N SER A 280 -15.67 -3.86 -24.77
CA SER A 280 -15.39 -2.60 -25.47
C SER A 280 -16.26 -2.37 -26.72
N GLN A 281 -16.99 -3.38 -27.20
CA GLN A 281 -17.99 -3.24 -28.27
C GLN A 281 -19.41 -2.99 -27.73
N GLY A 282 -19.58 -2.89 -26.41
CA GLY A 282 -20.89 -2.69 -25.78
C GLY A 282 -21.71 -3.97 -25.63
N GLN A 283 -21.11 -5.15 -25.84
CA GLN A 283 -21.77 -6.42 -25.66
C GLN A 283 -21.67 -6.87 -24.19
N ALA A 284 -22.82 -7.11 -23.57
CA ALA A 284 -22.87 -7.65 -22.22
C ALA A 284 -22.43 -9.12 -22.20
N PHE A 285 -21.68 -9.51 -21.17
CA PHE A 285 -21.34 -10.89 -20.87
C PHE A 285 -21.75 -11.26 -19.43
N THR A 286 -21.91 -12.56 -19.19
CA THR A 286 -22.27 -13.10 -17.87
C THR A 286 -21.54 -14.42 -17.66
N ILE A 287 -20.92 -14.54 -16.49
CA ILE A 287 -20.14 -15.71 -16.06
C ILE A 287 -20.90 -16.34 -14.91
N THR A 288 -21.30 -17.59 -15.09
CA THR A 288 -22.09 -18.38 -14.12
C THR A 288 -21.43 -19.71 -13.77
N GLN A 289 -20.35 -20.07 -14.48
CA GLN A 289 -19.67 -21.33 -14.35
C GLN A 289 -18.18 -21.10 -14.13
N ASP A 290 -17.59 -21.86 -13.24
CA ASP A 290 -16.14 -21.97 -13.14
C ASP A 290 -15.64 -22.97 -14.17
N GLN A 291 -14.32 -23.05 -14.33
CA GLN A 291 -13.62 -23.96 -15.25
C GLN A 291 -14.05 -23.81 -16.73
N THR A 292 -14.84 -22.79 -17.05
CA THR A 292 -15.40 -22.52 -18.37
C THR A 292 -14.76 -21.25 -18.95
N THR A 293 -14.27 -21.33 -20.18
CA THR A 293 -13.73 -20.16 -20.89
C THR A 293 -14.85 -19.36 -21.55
N TYR A 294 -14.91 -18.08 -21.23
CA TYR A 294 -15.82 -17.09 -21.82
C TYR A 294 -15.01 -16.17 -22.76
N THR A 295 -15.50 -16.00 -23.99
CA THR A 295 -14.87 -15.12 -24.98
C THR A 295 -15.67 -13.83 -25.12
N THR A 296 -14.98 -12.69 -25.05
CA THR A 296 -15.50 -11.34 -25.29
C THR A 296 -14.78 -10.72 -26.49
N SER A 297 -15.16 -9.52 -26.92
CA SER A 297 -14.37 -8.79 -27.93
C SER A 297 -13.00 -8.31 -27.42
N ASP A 298 -12.80 -8.26 -26.10
CA ASP A 298 -11.54 -7.82 -25.46
C ASP A 298 -10.58 -8.98 -25.14
N GLY A 299 -11.01 -10.23 -25.34
CA GLY A 299 -10.23 -11.42 -25.00
C GLY A 299 -11.03 -12.45 -24.22
N VAL A 300 -10.32 -13.33 -23.51
CA VAL A 300 -10.91 -14.45 -22.78
C VAL A 300 -10.89 -14.25 -21.27
N ILE A 301 -11.91 -14.79 -20.61
CA ILE A 301 -12.07 -14.81 -19.16
C ILE A 301 -12.41 -16.23 -18.72
N GLN A 302 -11.82 -16.69 -17.63
CA GLN A 302 -12.17 -17.95 -16.97
C GLN A 302 -12.14 -17.75 -15.46
N VAL A 303 -13.19 -18.18 -14.76
CA VAL A 303 -13.15 -18.36 -13.30
C VAL A 303 -12.56 -19.74 -13.03
N LEU A 304 -11.53 -19.82 -12.20
CA LEU A 304 -10.91 -21.08 -11.79
C LEU A 304 -11.55 -21.66 -10.53
N GLY A 305 -12.12 -20.82 -9.67
CA GLY A 305 -12.80 -21.24 -8.45
C GLY A 305 -12.63 -20.19 -7.36
N ILE A 306 -12.73 -20.64 -6.11
CA ILE A 306 -12.61 -19.82 -4.90
C ILE A 306 -11.36 -20.23 -4.12
N ALA A 307 -10.57 -19.27 -3.66
CA ALA A 307 -9.42 -19.41 -2.76
C ALA A 307 -9.62 -18.54 -1.50
N GLU A 308 -8.61 -18.49 -0.62
CA GLU A 308 -8.73 -17.94 0.75
C GLU A 308 -9.85 -18.65 1.52
N LEU A 309 -9.72 -19.97 1.56
CA LEU A 309 -10.69 -20.84 2.20
C LEU A 309 -10.00 -21.80 3.18
N GLY A 310 -9.11 -22.69 2.75
CA GLY A 310 -8.65 -23.72 3.68
C GLY A 310 -7.64 -24.70 3.14
N SER A 311 -7.66 -25.93 3.66
CA SER A 311 -6.63 -26.92 3.41
C SER A 311 -6.63 -27.49 1.96
N GLY A 312 -6.00 -26.80 1.02
CA GLY A 312 -5.85 -27.25 -0.37
C GLY A 312 -7.17 -27.32 -1.16
N LEU A 313 -7.14 -27.98 -2.33
CA LEU A 313 -8.32 -28.21 -3.19
C LEU A 313 -9.22 -29.38 -2.74
N GLY A 314 -9.12 -29.79 -1.47
CA GLY A 314 -9.93 -30.89 -0.93
C GLY A 314 -11.40 -30.48 -0.74
N SER A 315 -12.30 -31.46 -0.70
CA SER A 315 -13.72 -31.26 -0.39
C SER A 315 -14.23 -32.27 0.64
N GLY A 316 -15.39 -31.99 1.21
CA GLY A 316 -16.08 -32.88 2.14
C GLY A 316 -15.76 -32.61 3.62
N PRO A 317 -16.16 -33.53 4.50
CA PRO A 317 -16.39 -33.21 5.92
C PRO A 317 -15.12 -32.88 6.72
N TYR A 318 -13.94 -33.25 6.22
CA TYR A 318 -12.64 -32.97 6.86
C TYR A 318 -11.95 -31.72 6.33
N TYR A 319 -12.47 -31.13 5.24
CA TYR A 319 -11.96 -29.89 4.70
C TYR A 319 -12.13 -28.79 5.76
N THR A 320 -11.02 -28.23 6.23
CA THR A 320 -11.05 -27.20 7.27
C THR A 320 -10.90 -25.86 6.60
N GLU A 321 -12.01 -25.15 6.50
CA GLU A 321 -12.06 -23.77 6.04
C GLU A 321 -11.66 -22.84 7.21
N ASP A 322 -10.99 -21.74 6.90
CA ASP A 322 -10.43 -20.75 7.81
C ASP A 322 -11.49 -19.75 8.28
N HIS A 323 -12.67 -19.75 7.64
CA HIS A 323 -13.85 -18.92 7.91
C HIS A 323 -13.50 -17.44 7.89
N ASP A 324 -12.68 -17.06 6.91
CA ASP A 324 -12.39 -15.68 6.64
C ASP A 324 -13.67 -14.93 6.21
N ASN A 325 -13.70 -13.62 6.42
CA ASN A 325 -14.72 -12.75 5.88
C ASN A 325 -14.32 -12.12 4.54
N GLN A 326 -13.15 -12.50 4.03
CA GLN A 326 -12.72 -12.26 2.66
C GLN A 326 -12.51 -13.60 1.96
N PHE A 327 -12.92 -13.71 0.70
CA PHE A 327 -12.58 -14.88 -0.12
C PHE A 327 -12.39 -14.47 -1.57
N ASP A 328 -11.60 -15.26 -2.28
CA ASP A 328 -11.02 -14.86 -3.54
C ASP A 328 -11.58 -15.65 -4.71
N ILE A 329 -12.33 -14.98 -5.58
CA ILE A 329 -12.66 -15.57 -6.88
C ILE A 329 -11.42 -15.45 -7.77
N ILE A 330 -10.80 -16.59 -8.09
CA ILE A 330 -9.59 -16.64 -8.91
C ILE A 330 -9.97 -16.67 -10.38
N LEU A 331 -9.37 -15.75 -11.12
CA LEU A 331 -9.64 -15.51 -12.53
C LEU A 331 -8.37 -15.71 -13.36
N ALA A 332 -8.53 -16.19 -14.58
CA ALA A 332 -7.46 -16.26 -15.57
C ALA A 332 -7.96 -15.75 -16.92
N GLY A 333 -7.13 -15.00 -17.63
CA GLY A 333 -7.55 -14.41 -18.90
C GLY A 333 -6.67 -13.28 -19.41
N ASP A 334 -7.17 -12.59 -20.44
CA ASP A 334 -6.57 -11.37 -20.96
C ASP A 334 -6.96 -10.19 -20.08
N GLU A 335 -6.00 -9.36 -19.65
CA GLU A 335 -6.23 -8.22 -18.75
C GLU A 335 -7.34 -7.29 -19.27
N ALA A 336 -7.33 -7.04 -20.59
CA ALA A 336 -8.32 -6.21 -21.26
C ALA A 336 -9.75 -6.72 -21.07
N ALA A 337 -9.97 -8.03 -21.07
CA ALA A 337 -11.28 -8.64 -20.83
C ALA A 337 -11.61 -8.70 -19.33
N ILE A 338 -10.64 -9.07 -18.49
CA ILE A 338 -10.78 -9.13 -17.03
C ILE A 338 -11.20 -7.77 -16.47
N SER A 339 -10.60 -6.68 -16.96
CA SER A 339 -10.91 -5.30 -16.57
C SER A 339 -12.37 -4.89 -16.79
N LYS A 340 -13.13 -5.64 -17.62
CA LYS A 340 -14.54 -5.38 -17.94
C LYS A 340 -15.53 -6.02 -16.98
N ILE A 341 -15.07 -6.86 -16.06
CA ILE A 341 -15.92 -7.38 -14.99
C ILE A 341 -16.34 -6.20 -14.12
N ALA A 342 -17.64 -5.91 -14.15
CA ALA A 342 -18.21 -4.69 -13.56
C ALA A 342 -19.00 -4.97 -12.30
N THR A 343 -19.61 -6.16 -12.17
CA THR A 343 -20.36 -6.53 -10.98
C THR A 343 -20.20 -8.00 -10.61
N VAL A 344 -20.31 -8.27 -9.32
CA VAL A 344 -20.56 -9.59 -8.74
C VAL A 344 -21.99 -9.60 -8.20
N GLN A 345 -22.67 -10.72 -8.31
CA GLN A 345 -24.05 -10.87 -7.87
C GLN A 345 -24.17 -12.11 -6.98
N ILE A 346 -24.85 -11.95 -5.84
CA ILE A 346 -25.47 -13.07 -5.12
C ILE A 346 -26.91 -13.16 -5.64
N PRO A 347 -27.27 -14.25 -6.33
CA PRO A 347 -28.57 -14.40 -6.97
C PRO A 347 -29.66 -14.83 -5.98
N ASP A 348 -30.91 -14.82 -6.45
CA ASP A 348 -32.05 -15.29 -5.68
C ASP A 348 -32.10 -16.81 -5.61
N TYR A 349 -31.65 -17.37 -4.49
CA TYR A 349 -31.65 -18.81 -4.22
C TYR A 349 -33.06 -19.42 -4.15
N THR A 350 -34.14 -18.63 -4.01
CA THR A 350 -35.50 -19.15 -3.87
C THR A 350 -36.17 -19.49 -5.21
N THR A 351 -35.67 -18.91 -6.31
CA THR A 351 -36.28 -19.05 -7.65
C THR A 351 -35.31 -19.60 -8.70
N THR A 352 -34.09 -19.94 -8.31
CA THR A 352 -33.01 -20.40 -9.18
C THR A 352 -32.33 -21.65 -8.61
N ASN A 353 -31.31 -22.18 -9.29
CA ASN A 353 -30.53 -23.34 -8.80
C ASN A 353 -29.37 -22.94 -7.87
N TYR A 354 -29.36 -21.70 -7.36
CA TYR A 354 -28.32 -21.20 -6.47
C TYR A 354 -28.63 -21.55 -5.01
N SER A 355 -27.60 -21.54 -4.17
CA SER A 355 -27.69 -21.87 -2.75
C SER A 355 -27.67 -20.61 -1.87
N PRO A 356 -28.32 -20.63 -0.70
CA PRO A 356 -28.27 -19.51 0.25
C PRO A 356 -26.88 -19.34 0.86
N ILE A 357 -26.60 -18.15 1.40
CA ILE A 357 -25.37 -17.82 2.13
C ILE A 357 -25.76 -17.17 3.45
N TYR A 358 -25.11 -17.52 4.55
CA TYR A 358 -25.44 -17.09 5.91
C TYR A 358 -24.20 -16.54 6.63
N ASN A 359 -24.42 -15.71 7.64
CA ASN A 359 -23.41 -15.47 8.68
C ASN A 359 -23.32 -16.72 9.58
N PRO A 360 -22.23 -16.92 10.34
CA PRO A 360 -22.20 -17.96 11.35
C PRO A 360 -23.38 -17.84 12.32
N GLY A 361 -23.84 -18.98 12.84
CA GLY A 361 -25.08 -19.05 13.63
C GLY A 361 -26.33 -19.32 12.78
N GLY A 362 -26.14 -19.71 11.52
CA GLY A 362 -27.21 -20.21 10.65
C GLY A 362 -27.70 -21.60 11.06
N PRO A 363 -28.68 -22.16 10.34
CA PRO A 363 -29.39 -23.37 10.75
C PRO A 363 -28.57 -24.66 10.69
N GLY A 364 -27.49 -24.70 9.90
CA GLY A 364 -26.83 -25.95 9.52
C GLY A 364 -27.76 -26.88 8.73
N ASP A 365 -27.51 -28.19 8.79
CA ASP A 365 -28.33 -29.20 8.10
C ASP A 365 -29.48 -29.77 8.96
N SER A 366 -29.50 -29.42 10.25
CA SER A 366 -30.41 -29.98 11.26
C SER A 366 -30.95 -28.90 12.21
N PRO A 367 -31.77 -27.96 11.70
CA PRO A 367 -32.33 -26.91 12.53
C PRO A 367 -33.29 -27.46 13.59
N VAL A 368 -33.27 -26.85 14.78
CA VAL A 368 -34.20 -27.15 15.88
C VAL A 368 -35.46 -26.32 15.72
N ASP A 369 -36.62 -26.99 15.75
CA ASP A 369 -37.92 -26.34 15.68
C ASP A 369 -38.09 -25.26 16.77
N GLY A 370 -38.44 -24.05 16.35
CA GLY A 370 -38.71 -22.92 17.24
C GLY A 370 -37.47 -22.12 17.66
N LEU A 371 -36.27 -22.54 17.28
CA LEU A 371 -35.05 -21.75 17.46
C LEU A 371 -34.90 -20.75 16.30
N ILE A 372 -34.38 -19.56 16.60
CA ILE A 372 -34.12 -18.51 15.63
C ILE A 372 -32.64 -18.56 15.25
N TYR A 373 -32.37 -18.61 13.94
CA TYR A 373 -31.03 -18.65 13.34
C TYR A 373 -30.79 -17.40 12.50
N THR A 374 -29.53 -17.12 12.17
CA THR A 374 -29.21 -16.06 11.20
C THR A 374 -29.92 -16.36 9.86
N GLN A 375 -30.31 -15.29 9.18
CA GLN A 375 -31.04 -15.35 7.92
C GLN A 375 -30.08 -15.42 6.74
N PRO A 376 -30.51 -15.99 5.61
CA PRO A 376 -29.70 -16.00 4.40
C PRO A 376 -29.59 -14.59 3.81
N ALA A 377 -28.50 -14.36 3.09
CA ALA A 377 -28.26 -13.17 2.30
C ALA A 377 -29.42 -12.92 1.33
N ALA A 378 -29.85 -11.66 1.24
CA ALA A 378 -30.77 -11.24 0.20
C ALA A 378 -30.06 -11.23 -1.17
N PRO A 379 -30.81 -11.35 -2.28
CA PRO A 379 -30.24 -11.17 -3.62
C PRO A 379 -29.63 -9.77 -3.74
N GLN A 380 -28.40 -9.69 -4.22
CA GLN A 380 -27.65 -8.43 -4.30
C GLN A 380 -26.74 -8.40 -5.53
N VAL A 381 -26.53 -7.19 -6.06
CA VAL A 381 -25.58 -6.92 -7.13
C VAL A 381 -24.63 -5.86 -6.61
N PHE A 382 -23.35 -6.19 -6.54
CA PHE A 382 -22.32 -5.34 -5.98
C PHE A 382 -21.33 -4.90 -7.07
N PRO A 383 -20.97 -3.61 -7.14
CA PRO A 383 -20.01 -3.11 -8.12
C PRO A 383 -18.60 -3.61 -7.81
N VAL A 384 -17.86 -3.99 -8.86
CA VAL A 384 -16.46 -4.37 -8.75
C VAL A 384 -15.58 -3.12 -8.86
N LEU A 385 -14.74 -2.91 -7.84
CA LEU A 385 -13.69 -1.93 -7.84
C LEU A 385 -12.49 -2.47 -8.62
N ASN A 386 -12.35 -2.04 -9.88
CA ASN A 386 -11.20 -2.38 -10.69
C ASN A 386 -9.95 -1.64 -10.17
N SER A 387 -8.98 -2.43 -9.70
CA SER A 387 -7.72 -2.00 -9.08
C SER A 387 -6.51 -2.60 -9.80
N LEU A 388 -6.61 -2.86 -11.11
CA LEU A 388 -5.50 -3.38 -11.90
C LEU A 388 -4.40 -2.32 -12.09
N ASP A 389 -4.78 -1.07 -12.37
CA ASP A 389 -3.83 0.04 -12.59
C ASP A 389 -3.39 0.73 -11.28
N ASN A 390 -4.23 0.67 -10.25
CA ASN A 390 -3.92 1.15 -8.91
C ASN A 390 -4.30 0.04 -7.94
N PRO A 391 -3.30 -0.71 -7.42
CA PRO A 391 -3.56 -1.87 -6.59
C PRO A 391 -4.35 -1.57 -5.33
N ARG A 392 -4.42 -0.31 -4.84
CA ARG A 392 -5.13 0.07 -3.60
C ARG A 392 -4.75 -0.82 -2.41
N VAL A 393 -3.46 -0.86 -2.14
CA VAL A 393 -2.85 -1.62 -1.06
C VAL A 393 -1.98 -0.72 -0.20
N VAL A 394 -1.76 -1.13 1.05
CA VAL A 394 -0.84 -0.47 1.97
C VAL A 394 0.00 -1.50 2.73
N SER A 395 1.23 -1.11 3.05
CA SER A 395 2.12 -1.87 3.94
C SER A 395 2.58 -0.97 5.07
N TYR A 396 2.70 -1.55 6.26
CA TYR A 396 3.20 -0.87 7.45
C TYR A 396 3.91 -1.87 8.36
N ALA A 397 5.04 -1.45 8.93
CA ALA A 397 5.70 -2.18 10.00
C ALA A 397 6.28 -1.16 10.97
N SER A 398 6.17 -1.42 12.28
CA SER A 398 6.83 -0.56 13.27
C SER A 398 8.32 -0.42 12.96
N GLN A 399 8.80 0.82 12.98
CA GLN A 399 10.22 1.13 12.83
C GLN A 399 10.93 1.17 14.19
N ASN A 400 10.33 0.60 15.25
CA ASN A 400 10.91 0.53 16.58
C ASN A 400 11.00 -0.92 17.06
N LEU A 401 12.22 -1.41 17.28
CA LEU A 401 12.49 -2.78 17.70
C LEU A 401 11.73 -3.18 18.99
N ALA A 402 11.49 -2.23 19.90
CA ALA A 402 10.83 -2.50 21.18
C ALA A 402 9.34 -2.82 21.04
N ASP A 403 8.72 -2.54 19.90
CA ASP A 403 7.29 -2.78 19.65
C ASP A 403 7.03 -4.24 19.24
N TYR A 404 8.08 -4.98 18.88
CA TYR A 404 7.98 -6.38 18.48
C TYR A 404 8.10 -7.31 19.67
N MET A 405 7.39 -8.44 19.62
CA MET A 405 7.56 -9.47 20.64
C MET A 405 8.95 -10.11 20.54
N VAL A 406 9.43 -10.69 21.63
CA VAL A 406 10.67 -11.48 21.63
C VAL A 406 10.41 -12.81 20.94
N ASP A 407 10.79 -12.91 19.67
CA ASP A 407 10.67 -14.10 18.82
C ASP A 407 11.93 -14.22 17.94
N THR A 408 12.05 -15.36 17.27
CA THR A 408 13.15 -15.73 16.39
C THR A 408 12.77 -15.74 14.91
N ASN A 409 11.48 -15.58 14.60
CA ASN A 409 10.96 -15.77 13.24
C ASN A 409 9.78 -14.83 12.92
N LEU A 410 10.02 -13.53 13.06
CA LEU A 410 9.02 -12.48 12.77
C LEU A 410 8.87 -12.27 11.26
N PRO A 411 7.71 -11.75 10.79
CA PRO A 411 7.45 -11.48 9.37
C PRO A 411 8.16 -10.21 8.84
N VAL A 412 9.23 -9.76 9.51
CA VAL A 412 9.96 -8.54 9.18
C VAL A 412 11.47 -8.77 9.21
N ALA A 413 12.22 -8.07 8.36
CA ALA A 413 13.67 -8.01 8.46
C ALA A 413 14.10 -6.81 9.30
N PHE A 414 14.85 -7.04 10.37
CA PHE A 414 15.53 -5.99 11.12
C PHE A 414 16.88 -5.69 10.46
N ARG A 415 17.15 -4.42 10.16
CA ARG A 415 18.47 -3.94 9.74
C ARG A 415 19.18 -3.30 10.93
N LEU A 416 20.39 -3.80 11.22
CA LEU A 416 21.28 -3.24 12.23
C LEU A 416 22.61 -2.85 11.59
N GLN A 417 23.27 -1.85 12.16
CA GLN A 417 24.59 -1.38 11.74
C GLN A 417 25.57 -1.36 12.92
N ASP A 418 26.77 -1.86 12.71
CA ASP A 418 27.86 -1.71 13.65
C ASP A 418 28.44 -0.28 13.51
N PRO A 419 28.28 0.61 14.50
CA PRO A 419 28.76 1.99 14.41
C PRO A 419 30.30 2.10 14.33
N ARG A 420 31.04 1.01 14.57
CA ARG A 420 32.51 0.99 14.53
C ARG A 420 33.04 0.68 13.14
N THR A 421 32.39 -0.22 12.42
CA THR A 421 32.85 -0.70 11.10
C THR A 421 31.99 -0.16 9.96
N GLY A 422 30.76 0.27 10.25
CA GLY A 422 29.74 0.60 9.25
C GLY A 422 29.10 -0.65 8.61
N SER A 423 29.46 -1.86 9.06
CA SER A 423 28.91 -3.10 8.53
C SER A 423 27.48 -3.31 9.01
N HIS A 424 26.67 -3.92 8.15
CA HIS A 424 25.27 -4.16 8.43
C HIS A 424 25.00 -5.64 8.75
N PHE A 425 23.87 -5.87 9.40
CA PHE A 425 23.38 -7.18 9.79
C PHE A 425 21.86 -7.24 9.63
N TRP A 426 21.37 -8.37 9.09
CA TRP A 426 19.94 -8.61 8.90
C TRP A 426 19.50 -9.87 9.62
N THR A 427 18.33 -9.78 10.25
CA THR A 427 17.70 -10.89 10.95
C THR A 427 16.20 -10.71 11.06
N ALA A 428 15.46 -11.81 11.08
CA ALA A 428 14.04 -11.85 11.44
C ALA A 428 13.80 -12.15 12.93
N SER A 429 14.89 -12.26 13.70
CA SER A 429 14.86 -12.56 15.13
C SER A 429 15.01 -11.28 15.93
N SER A 430 13.94 -10.84 16.59
CA SER A 430 14.02 -9.71 17.53
C SER A 430 14.89 -10.07 18.73
N THR A 431 15.02 -11.37 19.07
CA THR A 431 15.97 -11.85 20.08
C THR A 431 17.41 -11.54 19.66
N GLU A 432 17.79 -11.90 18.42
CA GLU A 432 19.13 -11.64 17.89
C GLU A 432 19.40 -10.13 17.72
N ALA A 433 18.41 -9.38 17.24
CA ALA A 433 18.50 -7.93 17.12
C ALA A 433 18.73 -7.26 18.49
N ASN A 434 18.00 -7.66 19.53
CA ASN A 434 18.16 -7.13 20.89
C ASN A 434 19.53 -7.49 21.50
N ASP A 435 20.04 -8.69 21.26
CA ASP A 435 21.38 -9.10 21.69
C ASP A 435 22.47 -8.25 21.01
N LEU A 436 22.32 -7.95 19.72
CA LEU A 436 23.23 -7.08 18.98
C LEU A 436 23.17 -5.62 19.46
N VAL A 437 21.98 -5.09 19.71
CA VAL A 437 21.81 -3.75 20.32
C VAL A 437 22.49 -3.69 21.69
N THR A 438 22.32 -4.73 22.52
CA THR A 438 23.00 -4.87 23.81
C THR A 438 24.52 -4.94 23.65
N ALA A 439 25.01 -5.55 22.56
CA ALA A 439 26.42 -5.61 22.19
C ALA A 439 26.95 -4.31 21.55
N GLY A 440 26.12 -3.27 21.41
CA GLY A 440 26.50 -1.94 20.94
C GLY A 440 26.25 -1.67 19.46
N TRP A 441 25.53 -2.56 18.76
CA TRP A 441 25.04 -2.28 17.41
C TRP A 441 23.89 -1.27 17.45
N LYS A 442 23.73 -0.52 16.36
CA LYS A 442 22.61 0.40 16.19
C LYS A 442 21.52 -0.30 15.40
N PHE A 443 20.31 -0.35 15.94
CA PHE A 443 19.12 -0.66 15.17
C PHE A 443 18.83 0.48 14.18
N GLU A 444 18.67 0.17 12.89
CA GLU A 444 18.48 1.18 11.85
C GLU A 444 17.03 1.29 11.37
N SER A 445 16.44 0.18 10.94
CA SER A 445 15.09 0.17 10.34
C SER A 445 14.53 -1.24 10.17
N VAL A 446 13.25 -1.30 9.77
CA VAL A 446 12.57 -2.49 9.24
C VAL A 446 12.20 -2.20 7.77
N PRO A 447 13.08 -2.50 6.79
CA PRO A 447 12.90 -2.05 5.40
C PRO A 447 11.97 -2.90 4.54
N PHE A 448 11.77 -4.17 4.89
CA PHE A 448 10.94 -5.09 4.11
C PHE A 448 10.44 -6.26 4.95
N ALA A 449 9.36 -6.88 4.47
CA ALA A 449 8.80 -8.09 5.04
C ALA A 449 9.65 -9.31 4.70
N VAL A 450 9.61 -10.31 5.57
CA VAL A 450 10.12 -11.66 5.28
C VAL A 450 8.99 -12.64 5.52
N ASN A 451 9.02 -13.79 4.87
CA ASN A 451 7.84 -14.63 4.74
C ASN A 451 8.06 -16.01 5.36
N PRO A 452 8.15 -16.10 6.70
CA PRO A 452 8.59 -17.30 7.40
C PRO A 452 7.65 -18.50 7.28
N GLN A 453 6.44 -18.31 6.77
CA GLN A 453 5.37 -19.32 6.76
C GLN A 453 4.83 -19.61 5.35
N ASP A 454 5.43 -19.06 4.31
CA ASP A 454 4.98 -19.27 2.93
C ASP A 454 5.84 -20.32 2.20
N SER A 455 5.18 -21.36 1.67
CA SER A 455 5.80 -22.44 0.90
C SER A 455 6.39 -22.02 -0.46
N PHE A 456 6.06 -20.83 -0.96
CA PHE A 456 6.59 -20.25 -2.20
C PHE A 456 7.91 -19.50 -1.99
N THR A 457 8.41 -19.44 -0.76
CA THR A 457 9.66 -18.78 -0.41
C THR A 457 10.85 -19.74 -0.42
N SER A 458 12.05 -19.19 -0.54
CA SER A 458 13.31 -19.92 -0.43
C SER A 458 14.07 -19.47 0.82
N ASN A 459 14.90 -20.36 1.36
CA ASN A 459 15.82 -20.04 2.43
C ASN A 459 16.80 -18.95 1.99
N ILE A 460 16.98 -17.93 2.81
CA ILE A 460 18.05 -16.93 2.68
C ILE A 460 19.13 -17.28 3.70
N TYR A 461 20.26 -17.78 3.21
CA TYR A 461 21.40 -18.17 4.01
C TYR A 461 22.26 -16.97 4.36
N ARG A 462 22.76 -16.92 5.61
CA ARG A 462 23.72 -15.90 6.07
C ARG A 462 25.10 -16.52 6.25
N LEU A 463 26.07 -15.97 5.53
CA LEU A 463 27.45 -16.42 5.49
C LEU A 463 28.34 -15.31 6.02
N TYR A 464 29.27 -15.63 6.90
CA TYR A 464 30.13 -14.64 7.57
C TYR A 464 31.61 -14.83 7.26
N ASN A 465 32.29 -13.75 6.88
CA ASN A 465 33.74 -13.75 6.71
C ASN A 465 34.42 -13.19 7.97
N SER A 466 35.04 -14.07 8.77
CA SER A 466 35.74 -13.67 10.00
C SER A 466 36.97 -12.78 9.80
N THR A 467 37.51 -12.71 8.57
CA THR A 467 38.68 -11.89 8.26
C THR A 467 38.29 -10.46 7.91
N THR A 468 37.22 -10.28 7.11
CA THR A 468 36.78 -8.96 6.64
C THR A 468 35.63 -8.38 7.45
N GLY A 469 34.89 -9.20 8.19
CA GLY A 469 33.67 -8.82 8.89
C GLY A 469 32.40 -8.84 8.01
N ASP A 470 32.52 -9.22 6.74
CA ASP A 470 31.42 -9.23 5.78
C ASP A 470 30.34 -10.28 6.07
N HIS A 471 29.08 -9.92 5.83
CA HIS A 471 27.92 -10.82 5.90
C HIS A 471 27.25 -10.89 4.53
N LEU A 472 27.25 -12.08 3.92
CA LEU A 472 26.54 -12.36 2.68
C LEU A 472 25.19 -13.03 3.00
N LEU A 473 24.11 -12.45 2.50
CA LEU A 473 22.81 -13.10 2.35
C LEU A 473 22.64 -13.63 0.91
N THR A 474 22.22 -14.88 0.78
CA THR A 474 21.95 -15.50 -0.52
C THR A 474 20.89 -16.59 -0.47
N ALA A 475 20.04 -16.64 -1.49
CA ALA A 475 19.14 -17.75 -1.75
C ALA A 475 19.81 -18.89 -2.56
N SER A 476 21.01 -18.65 -3.13
CA SER A 476 21.68 -19.59 -4.01
C SER A 476 22.52 -20.59 -3.22
N GLU A 477 22.11 -21.86 -3.26
CA GLU A 477 22.88 -22.98 -2.72
C GLU A 477 24.27 -23.12 -3.38
N GLU A 478 24.38 -22.74 -4.65
CA GLU A 478 25.64 -22.75 -5.39
C GLU A 478 26.58 -21.64 -4.91
N GLU A 479 26.07 -20.41 -4.72
CA GLU A 479 26.83 -19.29 -4.16
C GLU A 479 27.27 -19.61 -2.73
N ARG A 480 26.36 -20.11 -1.90
CA ARG A 480 26.64 -20.60 -0.54
C ARG A 480 27.78 -21.61 -0.53
N SER A 481 27.70 -22.66 -1.35
CA SER A 481 28.74 -23.69 -1.43
C SER A 481 30.09 -23.12 -1.88
N SER A 482 30.06 -22.17 -2.83
CA SER A 482 31.26 -21.52 -3.36
C SER A 482 31.97 -20.65 -2.32
N VAL A 483 31.25 -19.83 -1.56
CA VAL A 483 31.87 -18.93 -0.57
C VAL A 483 32.33 -19.67 0.69
N ILE A 484 31.67 -20.78 1.06
CA ILE A 484 32.15 -21.69 2.12
C ILE A 484 33.53 -22.25 1.74
N ALA A 485 33.71 -22.67 0.49
CA ALA A 485 35.01 -23.12 -0.01
C ALA A 485 36.09 -22.00 0.01
N GLN A 486 35.66 -20.73 0.01
CA GLN A 486 36.53 -19.55 0.15
C GLN A 486 36.74 -19.11 1.61
N GLY A 487 36.22 -19.86 2.58
CA GLY A 487 36.45 -19.64 4.01
C GLY A 487 35.37 -18.85 4.75
N TYR A 488 34.22 -18.57 4.11
CA TYR A 488 33.06 -18.06 4.83
C TYR A 488 32.52 -19.12 5.78
N ILE A 489 32.06 -18.67 6.95
CA ILE A 489 31.38 -19.48 7.95
C ILE A 489 29.89 -19.42 7.65
N ASP A 490 29.29 -20.58 7.45
CA ASP A 490 27.84 -20.69 7.31
C ASP A 490 27.16 -20.54 8.67
N GLN A 491 26.32 -19.52 8.80
CA GLN A 491 25.54 -19.24 10.01
C GLN A 491 24.11 -19.77 9.92
N GLY A 492 23.74 -20.45 8.83
CA GLY A 492 22.43 -21.03 8.61
C GLY A 492 21.45 -20.06 7.94
N ILE A 493 20.15 -20.31 8.15
CA ILE A 493 19.05 -19.55 7.55
C ILE A 493 18.81 -18.31 8.40
N ALA A 494 18.90 -17.12 7.80
CA ALA A 494 18.54 -15.87 8.47
C ALA A 494 17.02 -15.65 8.46
N PHE A 495 16.39 -15.94 7.33
CA PHE A 495 14.94 -15.87 7.09
C PHE A 495 14.62 -16.50 5.72
N THR A 496 13.36 -16.46 5.30
CA THR A 496 12.92 -16.87 3.97
C THR A 496 12.38 -15.66 3.18
N ALA A 497 12.56 -15.67 1.87
CA ALA A 497 12.07 -14.63 0.96
C ALA A 497 11.77 -15.20 -0.43
N TYR A 498 11.13 -14.43 -1.31
CA TYR A 498 10.83 -14.87 -2.67
C TYR A 498 12.05 -14.79 -3.58
N THR A 499 12.18 -15.76 -4.47
CA THR A 499 13.26 -15.81 -5.48
C THR A 499 12.74 -15.61 -6.91
N THR A 500 11.45 -15.29 -7.03
CA THR A 500 10.79 -14.96 -8.30
C THR A 500 9.94 -13.72 -8.10
N PRO A 501 9.89 -12.80 -9.09
CA PRO A 501 9.02 -11.63 -9.01
C PRO A 501 7.54 -12.03 -9.03
N SER A 502 6.72 -11.27 -8.31
CA SER A 502 5.26 -11.37 -8.28
C SER A 502 4.70 -9.97 -8.01
N PRO A 503 3.47 -9.62 -8.45
CA PRO A 503 2.85 -8.33 -8.12
C PRO A 503 2.95 -8.04 -6.63
N GLY A 504 3.34 -6.82 -6.24
CA GLY A 504 3.50 -6.43 -4.84
C GLY A 504 4.80 -6.84 -4.15
N LEU A 505 5.71 -7.50 -4.86
CA LEU A 505 7.07 -7.77 -4.37
C LEU A 505 8.07 -6.83 -5.03
N GLU A 506 8.86 -6.13 -4.21
CA GLU A 506 9.94 -5.27 -4.67
C GLU A 506 11.25 -6.05 -4.78
N GLU A 507 12.13 -5.62 -5.68
CA GLU A 507 13.48 -6.13 -5.80
C GLU A 507 14.31 -5.77 -4.55
N VAL A 508 14.99 -6.74 -3.94
CA VAL A 508 15.98 -6.47 -2.89
C VAL A 508 17.37 -6.45 -3.51
N TYR A 509 17.90 -5.25 -3.70
CA TYR A 509 19.21 -4.99 -4.28
C TYR A 509 20.33 -5.33 -3.31
N ARG A 510 21.36 -6.04 -3.81
CA ARG A 510 22.59 -6.33 -3.07
C ARG A 510 23.71 -5.42 -3.55
N LEU A 511 24.38 -4.76 -2.61
CA LEU A 511 25.53 -3.92 -2.88
C LEU A 511 26.73 -4.34 -2.02
N PHE A 512 27.92 -4.37 -2.60
CA PHE A 512 29.14 -4.74 -1.92
C PHE A 512 30.04 -3.54 -1.68
N SER A 513 30.46 -3.33 -0.44
CA SER A 513 31.30 -2.20 -0.06
C SER A 513 32.67 -2.22 -0.78
N PRO A 514 33.24 -1.06 -1.12
CA PRO A 514 34.55 -0.98 -1.78
C PRO A 514 35.70 -1.48 -0.89
N LEU A 515 35.50 -1.53 0.43
CA LEU A 515 36.46 -2.05 1.40
C LEU A 515 36.36 -3.57 1.58
N GLY A 516 35.31 -4.20 1.04
CA GLY A 516 35.05 -5.63 1.16
C GLY A 516 34.65 -6.10 2.55
N THR A 517 34.10 -5.20 3.37
CA THR A 517 33.79 -5.41 4.81
C THR A 517 32.29 -5.45 5.10
N ASP A 518 31.46 -5.22 4.09
CA ASP A 518 30.02 -5.02 4.22
C ASP A 518 29.31 -5.32 2.90
N ARG A 519 28.09 -5.87 3.03
CA ARG A 519 27.08 -5.95 1.96
C ARG A 519 25.79 -5.32 2.44
N LEU A 520 25.24 -4.41 1.64
CA LEU A 520 23.97 -3.77 1.87
C LEU A 520 22.84 -4.44 1.08
N TYR A 521 21.68 -4.59 1.72
CA TYR A 521 20.45 -5.07 1.12
C TYR A 521 19.35 -4.02 1.27
N THR A 522 18.76 -3.60 0.16
CA THR A 522 17.71 -2.56 0.15
C THR A 522 16.68 -2.78 -0.95
N THR A 523 15.42 -2.49 -0.63
CA THR A 523 14.32 -2.38 -1.61
C THR A 523 14.25 -1.00 -2.26
N SER A 524 14.96 -0.01 -1.71
CA SER A 524 14.95 1.35 -2.24
C SER A 524 15.98 1.47 -3.36
N GLU A 525 15.49 1.75 -4.57
CA GLU A 525 16.35 2.05 -5.70
C GLU A 525 17.21 3.29 -5.39
N GLN A 526 16.61 4.34 -4.82
CA GLN A 526 17.32 5.55 -4.40
C GLN A 526 18.46 5.27 -3.41
N GLU A 527 18.23 4.38 -2.43
CA GLU A 527 19.27 3.99 -1.49
C GLU A 527 20.40 3.24 -2.22
N ARG A 528 20.09 2.24 -3.07
CA ARG A 528 21.08 1.54 -3.90
C ARG A 528 21.99 2.55 -4.61
N PHE A 529 21.37 3.48 -5.30
CA PHE A 529 22.04 4.48 -6.10
C PHE A 529 22.92 5.46 -5.29
N ARG A 530 22.47 5.84 -4.09
CA ARG A 530 23.29 6.62 -3.15
C ARG A 530 24.55 5.87 -2.74
N TRP A 531 24.45 4.58 -2.48
CA TRP A 531 25.58 3.74 -2.09
C TRP A 531 26.53 3.46 -3.25
N GLU A 532 26.02 3.29 -4.47
CA GLU A 532 26.85 3.19 -5.68
C GLU A 532 27.72 4.45 -5.89
N LYS A 533 27.16 5.65 -5.65
CA LYS A 533 27.92 6.92 -5.66
C LYS A 533 29.01 6.97 -4.59
N LEU A 534 28.83 6.27 -3.47
CA LEU A 534 29.83 6.11 -2.40
C LEU A 534 30.86 5.00 -2.69
N GLY A 535 30.78 4.37 -3.87
CA GLY A 535 31.72 3.36 -4.34
C GLY A 535 31.33 1.93 -4.02
N TYR A 536 30.12 1.68 -3.51
CA TYR A 536 29.60 0.30 -3.41
C TYR A 536 29.36 -0.25 -4.82
N GLN A 537 29.64 -1.54 -5.00
CA GLN A 537 29.40 -2.25 -6.25
C GLN A 537 28.02 -2.91 -6.20
N PHE A 538 27.15 -2.57 -7.15
CA PHE A 538 25.89 -3.29 -7.30
C PHE A 538 26.13 -4.72 -7.79
N GLU A 539 25.62 -5.70 -7.04
CA GLU A 539 25.76 -7.13 -7.32
C GLU A 539 24.48 -7.76 -7.90
N GLY A 540 23.44 -6.95 -8.15
CA GLY A 540 22.15 -7.41 -8.68
C GLY A 540 21.06 -7.55 -7.62
N VAL A 541 19.97 -8.20 -8.02
CA VAL A 541 18.83 -8.54 -7.14
C VAL A 541 19.16 -9.83 -6.40
N ALA A 542 19.09 -9.80 -5.07
CA ALA A 542 19.34 -10.98 -4.24
C ALA A 542 18.10 -11.86 -4.06
N PHE A 543 16.94 -11.22 -3.88
CA PHE A 543 15.62 -11.81 -3.68
C PHE A 543 14.55 -10.71 -3.82
N TRP A 544 13.27 -11.06 -3.65
CA TRP A 544 12.13 -10.15 -3.70
C TRP A 544 11.35 -10.17 -2.39
N ALA A 545 10.83 -9.02 -1.98
CA ALA A 545 10.08 -8.87 -0.73
C ALA A 545 9.08 -7.70 -0.80
N PRO A 546 7.94 -7.77 -0.07
CA PRO A 546 7.13 -6.58 0.17
C PRO A 546 7.93 -5.52 0.92
N SER A 547 7.94 -4.29 0.45
CA SER A 547 8.66 -3.19 1.10
C SER A 547 7.83 -2.58 2.24
N PHE A 548 8.54 -2.13 3.28
CA PHE A 548 7.97 -1.23 4.28
C PHE A 548 8.55 0.15 4.02
N PRO A 549 7.77 1.10 3.48
CA PRO A 549 8.26 2.45 3.32
C PRO A 549 8.60 3.02 4.71
N SER A 550 9.86 3.39 4.91
CA SER A 550 10.37 3.89 6.18
C SER A 550 9.83 5.31 6.44
N ASP A 551 8.62 5.37 7.00
CA ASP A 551 7.93 6.49 7.64
C ASP A 551 7.72 7.80 6.83
N SER A 552 6.43 8.17 6.70
CA SER A 552 5.85 9.51 6.42
C SER A 552 5.83 10.15 5.02
N THR A 553 6.29 9.49 3.95
CA THR A 553 5.94 9.91 2.57
C THR A 553 5.47 8.73 1.74
N ILE A 554 4.21 8.33 1.94
CA ILE A 554 3.49 7.69 0.85
C ILE A 554 3.13 8.83 -0.10
N THR A 555 3.89 8.96 -1.19
CA THR A 555 3.43 9.73 -2.35
C THR A 555 2.96 8.71 -3.37
N PRO A 556 1.66 8.69 -3.72
CA PRO A 556 1.22 7.92 -4.88
C PRO A 556 1.99 8.41 -6.11
N VAL A 557 2.26 7.51 -7.05
CA VAL A 557 2.62 7.90 -8.42
C VAL A 557 1.44 8.69 -8.99
N VAL A 558 1.52 10.03 -8.95
CA VAL A 558 0.52 10.93 -9.52
C VAL A 558 1.11 11.58 -10.77
N ASP A 559 0.33 11.54 -11.84
CA ASP A 559 0.49 12.39 -13.02
C ASP A 559 0.51 13.88 -12.61
N TYR A 560 1.73 14.44 -12.52
CA TYR A 560 2.02 15.77 -12.00
C TYR A 560 1.34 16.90 -12.81
N GLN A 561 1.04 16.65 -14.10
CA GLN A 561 0.38 17.64 -14.97
C GLN A 561 -1.12 17.74 -14.72
N GLN A 562 -1.75 16.65 -14.28
CA GLN A 562 -3.13 16.69 -13.80
C GLN A 562 -3.17 17.35 -12.41
N PHE A 563 -2.21 17.04 -11.55
CA PHE A 563 -2.16 17.50 -10.17
C PHE A 563 -2.05 19.03 -10.00
N LEU A 564 -1.15 19.71 -10.73
CA LEU A 564 -1.01 21.17 -10.62
C LEU A 564 -2.23 21.95 -11.16
N ARG A 565 -3.00 21.36 -12.07
CA ARG A 565 -4.23 21.99 -12.61
C ARG A 565 -5.46 21.76 -11.72
N TYR A 566 -5.50 20.67 -10.96
CA TYR A 566 -6.64 20.32 -10.09
C TYR A 566 -6.50 20.80 -8.64
N GLN A 567 -5.29 21.17 -8.19
CA GLN A 567 -5.07 21.63 -6.81
C GLN A 567 -5.31 23.12 -6.56
N ASN A 568 -5.61 23.90 -7.61
CA ASN A 568 -5.89 25.33 -7.46
C ASN A 568 -7.32 25.68 -7.92
N PRO A 569 -8.38 25.10 -7.31
CA PRO A 569 -9.77 25.38 -7.70
C PRO A 569 -10.17 26.86 -7.51
N ALA A 570 -9.37 27.64 -6.77
CA ALA A 570 -9.54 29.08 -6.60
C ALA A 570 -8.79 29.95 -7.64
N ALA A 571 -7.86 29.41 -8.43
CA ALA A 571 -7.04 30.17 -9.40
C ALA A 571 -7.79 30.59 -10.68
N SER A 572 -9.12 30.61 -10.67
CA SER A 572 -9.96 30.95 -11.83
C SER A 572 -9.97 32.43 -12.21
N THR A 573 -9.13 33.27 -11.59
CA THR A 573 -8.97 34.69 -11.99
C THR A 573 -7.56 34.96 -12.55
N PRO A 574 -7.43 35.19 -13.88
CA PRO A 574 -6.15 35.45 -14.56
C PRO A 574 -5.43 36.77 -14.20
N THR A 575 -5.74 37.42 -13.06
CA THR A 575 -5.37 38.81 -12.79
C THR A 575 -4.25 39.02 -11.77
N ASP A 576 -3.86 37.98 -11.03
CA ASP A 576 -2.84 38.11 -9.99
C ASP A 576 -1.44 38.04 -10.61
N SER A 577 -0.87 39.21 -10.90
CA SER A 577 0.50 39.34 -11.39
C SER A 577 1.26 40.46 -10.67
N ILE A 578 2.55 40.25 -10.46
CA ILE A 578 3.47 41.28 -9.96
C ILE A 578 4.53 41.48 -11.04
N ASN A 579 4.61 42.70 -11.57
CA ASN A 579 5.51 43.09 -12.66
C ASN A 579 5.60 42.05 -13.79
N GLY A 580 4.43 41.62 -14.27
CA GLY A 580 4.33 40.71 -15.41
C GLY A 580 4.61 39.24 -15.09
N LEU A 581 4.91 38.87 -13.84
CA LEU A 581 4.95 37.48 -13.39
C LEU A 581 3.55 37.04 -12.91
N PRO A 582 2.91 36.07 -13.57
CA PRO A 582 1.64 35.49 -13.12
C PRO A 582 1.86 34.63 -11.87
N LEU A 583 1.31 35.06 -10.73
CA LEU A 583 1.56 34.42 -9.43
C LEU A 583 1.01 33.00 -9.36
N ALA A 584 -0.11 32.72 -10.02
CA ALA A 584 -0.70 31.39 -10.08
C ALA A 584 0.22 30.35 -10.73
N GLN A 585 1.07 30.76 -11.69
CA GLN A 585 2.00 29.86 -12.38
C GLN A 585 3.32 29.67 -11.61
N LEU A 586 3.60 30.57 -10.67
CA LEU A 586 4.76 30.47 -9.77
C LEU A 586 4.46 29.61 -8.53
N PHE A 587 3.19 29.40 -8.20
CA PHE A 587 2.76 28.89 -6.90
C PHE A 587 2.38 27.41 -6.92
N ASP A 588 2.90 26.65 -5.96
CA ASP A 588 2.58 25.25 -5.69
C ASP A 588 1.96 25.13 -4.29
N GLU A 589 0.67 24.75 -4.24
CA GLU A 589 -0.12 24.69 -3.00
C GLU A 589 0.44 23.68 -2.00
N ASN A 590 0.81 22.48 -2.42
CA ASN A 590 1.34 21.47 -1.49
C ASN A 590 2.73 21.85 -1.00
N TYR A 591 3.58 22.33 -1.91
CA TYR A 591 4.89 22.81 -1.52
C TYR A 591 4.72 23.91 -0.46
N TYR A 592 3.88 24.90 -0.74
CA TYR A 592 3.68 26.04 0.16
C TYR A 592 3.12 25.63 1.53
N LEU A 593 2.12 24.76 1.58
CA LEU A 593 1.52 24.31 2.83
C LEU A 593 2.42 23.33 3.62
N SER A 594 3.20 22.50 2.94
CA SER A 594 4.19 21.61 3.58
C SER A 594 5.31 22.39 4.26
N GLN A 595 5.75 23.50 3.65
CA GLN A 595 6.80 24.35 4.20
C GLN A 595 6.31 25.31 5.29
N MET A 596 4.99 25.59 5.33
CA MET A 596 4.40 26.62 6.21
C MET A 596 3.27 26.04 7.09
N PRO A 597 3.60 25.30 8.17
CA PRO A 597 2.61 24.70 9.05
C PRO A 597 1.61 25.70 9.66
N ASP A 598 2.03 26.96 9.88
CA ASP A 598 1.17 28.04 10.34
C ASP A 598 0.07 28.37 9.32
N VAL A 599 0.42 28.42 8.04
CA VAL A 599 -0.55 28.66 6.96
C VAL A 599 -1.44 27.44 6.75
N ALA A 600 -0.88 26.23 6.78
CA ALA A 600 -1.67 24.99 6.67
C ALA A 600 -2.73 24.90 7.76
N ASN A 601 -2.40 25.32 8.99
CA ASN A 601 -3.37 25.41 10.08
C ASN A 601 -4.43 26.49 9.83
N ALA A 602 -4.05 27.66 9.34
CA ALA A 602 -5.00 28.74 9.02
C ALA A 602 -5.98 28.34 7.89
N VAL A 603 -5.51 27.61 6.87
CA VAL A 603 -6.38 27.04 5.83
C VAL A 603 -7.32 25.99 6.41
N ARG A 604 -6.82 25.07 7.24
CA ARG A 604 -7.65 24.04 7.90
C ARG A 604 -8.73 24.63 8.82
N ASN A 605 -8.42 25.75 9.46
CA ASN A 605 -9.36 26.49 10.32
C ASN A 605 -10.36 27.35 9.53
N GLY A 606 -10.21 27.45 8.21
CA GLY A 606 -11.06 28.25 7.34
C GLY A 606 -10.75 29.75 7.34
N ASP A 607 -9.62 30.18 7.90
CA ASP A 607 -9.17 31.58 7.87
C ASP A 607 -8.75 32.01 6.45
N PHE A 608 -8.28 31.05 5.65
CA PHE A 608 -8.03 31.18 4.22
C PHE A 608 -8.68 30.02 3.47
N SER A 609 -9.19 30.29 2.26
CA SER A 609 -9.74 29.31 1.35
C SER A 609 -8.67 28.41 0.71
N SER A 610 -7.42 28.87 0.66
CA SER A 610 -6.25 28.12 0.17
C SER A 610 -4.94 28.76 0.61
N GLY A 611 -3.85 28.01 0.55
CA GLY A 611 -2.48 28.48 0.64
C GLY A 611 -2.18 29.54 -0.42
N TYR A 612 -2.71 29.41 -1.64
CA TYR A 612 -2.61 30.44 -2.67
C TYR A 612 -3.25 31.76 -2.24
N GLN A 613 -4.44 31.72 -1.61
CA GLN A 613 -5.08 32.93 -1.09
C GLN A 613 -4.20 33.59 -0.02
N HIS A 614 -3.65 32.80 0.90
CA HIS A 614 -2.67 33.31 1.86
C HIS A 614 -1.46 33.91 1.14
N PHE A 615 -0.91 33.24 0.13
CA PHE A 615 0.27 33.68 -0.58
C PHE A 615 0.10 35.03 -1.27
N ILE A 616 -0.98 35.22 -2.03
CA ILE A 616 -1.25 36.50 -2.72
C ILE A 616 -1.59 37.63 -1.75
N THR A 617 -2.13 37.29 -0.57
CA THR A 617 -2.50 38.28 0.46
C THR A 617 -1.30 38.68 1.34
N PHE A 618 -0.44 37.72 1.69
CA PHE A 618 0.62 37.88 2.69
C PHE A 618 1.95 37.26 2.25
N GLY A 619 1.92 36.01 1.79
CA GLY A 619 3.12 35.17 1.62
C GLY A 619 4.24 35.77 0.76
N TRP A 620 3.89 36.39 -0.38
CA TRP A 620 4.91 36.99 -1.26
C TRP A 620 5.66 38.14 -0.58
N ASN A 621 4.97 38.91 0.27
CA ASN A 621 5.53 40.04 1.00
C ASN A 621 6.24 39.60 2.29
N GLU A 622 5.93 38.41 2.80
CA GLU A 622 6.61 37.78 3.94
C GLU A 622 7.90 37.04 3.56
N GLY A 623 8.16 36.81 2.27
CA GLY A 623 9.31 36.02 1.83
C GLY A 623 9.09 34.51 1.93
N ARG A 624 7.84 34.06 1.83
CA ARG A 624 7.47 32.65 1.89
C ARG A 624 7.65 32.02 0.50
N ASN A 625 8.46 30.97 0.41
CA ASN A 625 8.78 30.32 -0.87
C ASN A 625 7.51 29.72 -1.53
N PRO A 626 7.08 30.21 -2.71
CA PRO A 626 5.84 29.79 -3.37
C PRO A 626 5.95 28.44 -4.07
N SER A 627 7.16 28.05 -4.47
CA SER A 627 7.50 26.80 -5.13
C SER A 627 9.02 26.63 -5.09
N ILE A 628 9.52 25.51 -5.65
CA ILE A 628 10.96 25.25 -5.80
C ILE A 628 11.70 26.25 -6.71
N LEU A 629 10.97 26.98 -7.55
CA LEU A 629 11.53 27.95 -8.49
C LEU A 629 12.02 29.24 -7.81
N PHE A 630 11.77 29.42 -6.51
CA PHE A 630 12.29 30.53 -5.73
C PHE A 630 12.70 30.08 -4.32
N ASP A 631 13.88 30.50 -3.87
CA ASP A 631 14.37 30.27 -2.52
C ASP A 631 14.84 31.59 -1.86
N GLU A 632 14.09 32.03 -0.85
CA GLU A 632 14.36 33.25 -0.07
C GLU A 632 15.77 33.26 0.57
N ASN A 633 16.21 32.13 1.12
CA ASN A 633 17.50 32.05 1.80
C ASN A 633 18.64 32.11 0.79
N TYR A 634 18.53 31.34 -0.30
CA TYR A 634 19.48 31.39 -1.41
C TYR A 634 19.58 32.80 -1.99
N TYR A 635 18.43 33.42 -2.28
CA TYR A 635 18.37 34.71 -2.95
C TYR A 635 19.01 35.81 -2.09
N ARG A 636 18.70 35.81 -0.79
CA ARG A 636 19.32 36.73 0.17
C ARG A 636 20.81 36.48 0.35
N ALA A 637 21.23 35.22 0.41
CA ALA A 637 22.66 34.89 0.52
C ALA A 637 23.44 35.33 -0.72
N SER A 638 22.84 35.21 -1.90
CA SER A 638 23.45 35.53 -3.19
C SER A 638 23.53 37.04 -3.46
N TYR A 639 22.61 37.83 -2.90
CA TYR A 639 22.44 39.26 -3.22
C TYR A 639 22.52 40.15 -1.98
N SER A 640 23.74 40.53 -1.61
CA SER A 640 24.01 41.33 -0.40
C SER A 640 23.32 42.71 -0.37
N ASP A 641 23.07 43.32 -1.52
CA ASP A 641 22.34 44.58 -1.66
C ASP A 641 20.84 44.43 -1.35
N VAL A 642 20.24 43.28 -1.66
CA VAL A 642 18.87 42.93 -1.27
C VAL A 642 18.76 42.82 0.26
N ASN A 643 19.75 42.22 0.92
CA ASN A 643 19.79 42.19 2.39
C ASN A 643 19.87 43.59 3.01
N LEU A 644 20.64 44.50 2.41
CA LEU A 644 20.70 45.90 2.85
C LEU A 644 19.37 46.61 2.62
N ALA A 645 18.68 46.36 1.52
CA ALA A 645 17.35 46.91 1.24
C ALA A 645 16.29 46.42 2.24
N ILE A 646 16.31 45.14 2.60
CA ILE A 646 15.45 44.55 3.65
C ILE A 646 15.77 45.18 5.01
N ALA A 647 17.04 45.30 5.37
CA ALA A 647 17.46 45.91 6.64
C ALA A 647 17.04 47.40 6.74
N ASN A 648 17.08 48.12 5.62
CA ASN A 648 16.63 49.50 5.50
C ASN A 648 15.11 49.64 5.33
N LYS A 649 14.36 48.53 5.30
CA LYS A 649 12.90 48.47 5.12
C LYS A 649 12.41 49.11 3.82
N THR A 650 13.25 49.14 2.79
CA THR A 650 12.84 49.62 1.45
C THR A 650 12.17 48.52 0.64
N ILE A 651 12.43 47.26 0.97
CA ILE A 651 11.74 46.06 0.46
C ILE A 651 11.47 45.13 1.66
N SER A 652 10.42 44.33 1.60
CA SER A 652 9.93 43.47 2.67
C SER A 652 10.64 42.10 2.74
N SER A 653 10.98 41.50 1.60
CA SER A 653 11.64 40.19 1.50
C SER A 653 12.48 40.07 0.22
N GLY A 654 13.29 39.01 0.13
CA GLY A 654 14.00 38.64 -1.09
C GLY A 654 13.04 38.30 -2.23
N LEU A 655 11.95 37.58 -1.93
CA LEU A 655 10.88 37.28 -2.87
C LEU A 655 10.20 38.55 -3.39
N ALA A 656 9.90 39.51 -2.50
CA ALA A 656 9.36 40.79 -2.92
C ALA A 656 10.33 41.54 -3.83
N HIS A 657 11.64 41.50 -3.55
CA HIS A 657 12.63 42.05 -4.49
C HIS A 657 12.61 41.31 -5.82
N PHE A 658 12.60 39.99 -5.81
CA PHE A 658 12.66 39.19 -7.03
C PHE A 658 11.45 39.43 -7.93
N LEU A 659 10.24 39.38 -7.36
CA LEU A 659 8.99 39.61 -8.08
C LEU A 659 8.89 41.03 -8.64
N ASN A 660 9.44 42.02 -7.94
CA ASN A 660 9.35 43.41 -8.39
C ASN A 660 10.49 43.83 -9.33
N PHE A 661 11.69 43.26 -9.17
CA PHE A 661 12.91 43.75 -9.83
C PHE A 661 13.83 42.62 -10.28
N GLY A 662 14.08 41.65 -9.39
CA GLY A 662 15.14 40.67 -9.57
C GLY A 662 15.04 39.82 -10.82
N HIS A 663 13.82 39.48 -11.25
CA HIS A 663 13.64 38.74 -12.48
C HIS A 663 14.12 39.55 -13.72
N GLN A 664 13.91 40.87 -13.74
CA GLN A 664 14.36 41.77 -14.83
C GLN A 664 15.85 42.10 -14.73
N GLU A 665 16.41 42.08 -13.52
CA GLU A 665 17.84 42.28 -13.25
C GLU A 665 18.71 41.06 -13.59
N GLN A 666 18.13 40.03 -14.20
CA GLN A 666 18.80 38.76 -14.54
C GLN A 666 19.38 38.04 -13.32
N ARG A 667 18.77 38.20 -12.15
CA ARG A 667 19.16 37.51 -10.91
C ARG A 667 18.53 36.12 -10.84
N ASN A 668 19.31 35.13 -10.42
CA ASN A 668 18.84 33.76 -10.28
C ASN A 668 17.98 33.64 -9.00
N PRO A 669 16.73 33.15 -9.10
CA PRO A 669 15.81 33.07 -7.96
C PRO A 669 16.09 31.92 -7.00
N SER A 670 16.73 30.87 -7.47
CA SER A 670 17.10 29.68 -6.70
C SER A 670 18.26 28.97 -7.40
N GLU A 671 18.79 27.91 -6.79
CA GLU A 671 19.72 26.99 -7.45
C GLU A 671 19.08 26.24 -8.63
N ALA A 672 17.75 26.19 -8.69
CA ALA A 672 16.98 25.46 -9.69
C ALA A 672 16.68 26.26 -10.98
N PHE A 673 17.14 27.51 -11.08
CA PHE A 673 16.90 28.34 -12.27
C PHE A 673 18.04 29.32 -12.54
N SER A 674 18.65 29.24 -13.72
CA SER A 674 19.68 30.15 -14.18
C SER A 674 19.18 31.00 -15.33
N GLN A 675 18.99 32.31 -15.09
CA GLN A 675 18.49 33.21 -16.14
C GLN A 675 19.45 33.29 -17.33
N SER A 676 20.77 33.35 -17.08
CA SER A 676 21.76 33.42 -18.14
C SER A 676 21.74 32.17 -19.00
N ASP A 677 21.74 30.99 -18.38
CA ASP A 677 21.82 29.73 -19.10
C ASP A 677 20.53 29.51 -19.88
N TYR A 678 19.38 29.85 -19.30
CA TYR A 678 18.10 29.83 -20.00
C TYR A 678 18.11 30.72 -21.26
N LEU A 679 18.65 31.94 -21.21
CA LEU A 679 18.73 32.81 -22.39
C LEU A 679 19.75 32.32 -23.42
N ILE A 680 20.90 31.79 -22.99
CA ILE A 680 21.90 31.18 -23.87
C ILE A 680 21.27 30.01 -24.63
N ASN A 681 20.45 29.21 -23.95
CA ASN A 681 19.77 28.04 -24.52
C ASN A 681 18.58 28.35 -25.39
N ASN A 682 17.99 29.53 -25.23
CA ASN A 682 16.77 29.92 -25.92
C ASN A 682 17.01 31.25 -26.64
N PRO A 683 17.76 31.27 -27.76
CA PRO A 683 18.11 32.51 -28.46
C PRO A 683 16.90 33.31 -28.94
N ASP A 684 15.76 32.65 -29.19
CA ASP A 684 14.49 33.29 -29.50
C ASP A 684 13.90 34.02 -28.29
N VAL A 685 14.00 33.42 -27.10
CA VAL A 685 13.65 34.08 -25.83
C VAL A 685 14.63 35.19 -25.52
N ALA A 686 15.93 35.00 -25.74
CA ALA A 686 16.94 36.05 -25.62
C ALA A 686 16.65 37.22 -26.57
N ALA A 687 16.28 36.94 -27.81
CA ALA A 687 15.86 37.98 -28.75
C ALA A 687 14.59 38.70 -28.28
N ALA A 688 13.60 37.97 -27.74
CA ALA A 688 12.36 38.53 -27.20
C ALA A 688 12.58 39.34 -25.91
N VAL A 689 13.54 38.96 -25.06
CA VAL A 689 13.98 39.76 -23.91
C VAL A 689 14.73 41.01 -24.37
N ASN A 690 15.67 40.87 -25.30
CA ASN A 690 16.46 41.97 -25.85
C ASN A 690 15.61 43.01 -26.60
N ASN A 691 14.52 42.57 -27.25
CA ASN A 691 13.59 43.46 -27.95
C ASN A 691 12.44 43.97 -27.06
N GLY A 692 12.40 43.56 -25.79
CA GLY A 692 11.43 44.01 -24.79
C GLY A 692 10.04 43.38 -24.88
N SER A 693 9.85 42.33 -25.69
CA SER A 693 8.58 41.57 -25.77
C SER A 693 8.39 40.63 -24.57
N LEU A 694 9.48 40.25 -23.91
CA LEU A 694 9.51 39.54 -22.63
C LEU A 694 10.37 40.32 -21.65
N GLN A 695 10.01 40.28 -20.37
CA GLN A 695 10.71 41.03 -19.33
C GLN A 695 11.90 40.27 -18.74
N SER A 696 11.88 38.94 -18.81
CA SER A 696 12.94 38.09 -18.26
C SER A 696 12.87 36.65 -18.79
N ALA A 697 13.96 35.92 -18.62
CA ALA A 697 14.01 34.48 -18.85
C ALA A 697 13.00 33.72 -17.97
N PHE A 698 12.95 34.11 -16.69
CA PHE A 698 12.07 33.50 -15.70
C PHE A 698 10.59 33.67 -16.05
N GLN A 699 10.19 34.87 -16.49
CA GLN A 699 8.83 35.12 -16.96
C GLN A 699 8.46 34.20 -18.13
N HIS A 700 9.34 34.03 -19.11
CA HIS A 700 9.08 33.11 -20.20
C HIS A 700 8.88 31.69 -19.68
N TYR A 701 9.78 31.22 -18.81
CA TYR A 701 9.74 29.85 -18.34
C TYR A 701 8.43 29.49 -17.64
N ILE A 702 8.00 30.29 -16.66
CA ILE A 702 6.77 30.01 -15.91
C ILE A 702 5.49 30.20 -16.74
N THR A 703 5.55 31.01 -17.81
CA THR A 703 4.38 31.30 -18.65
C THR A 703 4.24 30.35 -19.84
N PHE A 704 5.36 29.91 -20.40
CA PHE A 704 5.41 29.15 -21.65
C PHE A 704 6.49 28.08 -21.65
N GLY A 705 7.67 28.38 -21.10
CA GLY A 705 8.85 27.52 -21.26
C GLY A 705 8.67 26.12 -20.68
N ALA A 706 8.03 25.98 -19.52
CA ALA A 706 7.70 24.67 -18.97
C ALA A 706 6.78 23.85 -19.90
N ASP A 707 5.71 24.47 -20.42
CA ASP A 707 4.78 23.85 -21.37
C ASP A 707 5.43 23.54 -22.73
N GLU A 708 6.43 24.32 -23.12
CA GLU A 708 7.25 24.11 -24.32
C GLU A 708 8.41 23.10 -24.10
N GLY A 709 8.52 22.55 -22.88
CA GLY A 709 9.58 21.63 -22.46
C GLY A 709 10.97 22.28 -22.35
N ARG A 710 11.11 23.60 -22.33
CA ARG A 710 12.42 24.25 -22.24
C ARG A 710 13.02 24.09 -20.86
N LEU A 711 14.32 23.86 -20.77
CA LEU A 711 15.02 23.61 -19.50
C LEU A 711 15.34 24.91 -18.74
N PRO A 712 15.09 24.98 -17.42
CA PRO A 712 15.34 26.14 -16.57
C PRO A 712 16.84 26.44 -16.34
N ASP A 713 17.69 25.42 -16.47
CA ASP A 713 19.15 25.49 -16.48
C ASP A 713 19.74 24.21 -17.15
N LEU A 714 21.08 24.13 -17.28
CA LEU A 714 21.82 22.98 -17.82
C LEU A 714 22.98 22.61 -16.91
N PHE A 715 22.68 22.35 -15.65
CA PHE A 715 23.68 22.10 -14.59
C PHE A 715 24.61 20.94 -14.93
N LEU A 716 24.09 19.91 -15.59
CA LEU A 716 24.80 18.68 -15.88
C LEU A 716 25.58 18.69 -17.20
N TYR A 717 25.68 19.83 -17.90
CA TYR A 717 26.44 19.89 -19.15
C TYR A 717 27.94 20.13 -18.92
N ASN A 718 28.79 19.32 -19.56
CA ASN A 718 30.25 19.48 -19.53
C ASN A 718 30.86 19.47 -20.94
N GLU A 719 31.24 20.65 -21.42
CA GLU A 719 31.82 20.87 -22.76
C GLU A 719 33.01 19.94 -23.06
N ALA A 720 33.96 19.82 -22.13
CA ALA A 720 35.17 19.03 -22.33
C ALA A 720 34.87 17.54 -22.47
N TYR A 721 33.98 17.00 -21.62
CA TYR A 721 33.48 15.64 -21.73
C TYR A 721 32.73 15.44 -23.04
N TYR A 722 31.82 16.34 -23.36
CA TYR A 722 30.96 16.23 -24.53
C TYR A 722 31.77 16.20 -25.83
N LEU A 723 32.74 17.10 -25.99
CA LEU A 723 33.63 17.11 -27.16
C LEU A 723 34.58 15.91 -27.20
N GLN A 724 35.04 15.43 -26.03
CA GLN A 724 35.88 14.23 -25.94
C GLN A 724 35.16 12.98 -26.45
N HIS A 725 33.87 12.85 -26.16
CA HIS A 725 33.07 11.67 -26.51
C HIS A 725 32.33 11.81 -27.85
N ASN A 726 32.33 13.01 -28.45
CA ASN A 726 31.68 13.30 -29.72
C ASN A 726 32.66 13.95 -30.73
N PRO A 727 33.64 13.20 -31.28
CA PRO A 727 34.65 13.75 -32.20
C PRO A 727 34.08 14.31 -33.52
N ASP A 728 32.90 13.86 -33.92
CA ASP A 728 32.16 14.41 -35.06
C ASP A 728 31.70 15.84 -34.81
N VAL A 729 31.31 16.16 -33.57
CA VAL A 729 30.96 17.53 -33.14
C VAL A 729 32.19 18.44 -33.16
N VAL A 730 33.36 17.93 -32.74
CA VAL A 730 34.65 18.67 -32.85
C VAL A 730 34.94 19.06 -34.30
N ASN A 731 34.71 18.16 -35.25
CA ASN A 731 34.90 18.44 -36.68
C ASN A 731 33.87 19.44 -37.24
N ALA A 732 32.63 19.38 -36.74
CA ALA A 732 31.57 20.33 -37.12
C ALA A 732 31.89 21.75 -36.60
N ILE A 733 32.43 21.87 -35.38
CA ILE A 733 32.90 23.15 -34.83
C ILE A 733 34.08 23.69 -35.63
N ALA A 734 35.07 22.86 -35.95
CA ALA A 734 36.22 23.26 -36.76
C ALA A 734 35.84 23.72 -38.19
N SER A 735 34.62 23.42 -38.63
CA SER A 735 34.06 23.81 -39.92
C SER A 735 33.04 24.96 -39.80
N ASP A 736 32.98 25.64 -38.65
CA ASP A 736 32.05 26.73 -38.32
C ASP A 736 30.55 26.36 -38.49
N VAL A 737 30.20 25.08 -38.32
CA VAL A 737 28.80 24.61 -38.36
C VAL A 737 28.11 24.87 -37.01
N PHE A 738 28.85 24.72 -35.92
CA PHE A 738 28.44 25.03 -34.54
C PHE A 738 29.54 25.87 -33.88
N ALA A 739 29.15 26.77 -32.99
CA ALA A 739 30.09 27.60 -32.23
C ALA A 739 30.87 26.77 -31.19
N ASP A 740 30.22 25.79 -30.57
CA ASP A 740 30.78 24.91 -29.54
C ASP A 740 29.96 23.61 -29.41
N GLY A 741 30.41 22.70 -28.54
CA GLY A 741 29.74 21.44 -28.25
C GLY A 741 28.40 21.65 -27.57
N TYR A 742 28.30 22.72 -26.79
CA TYR A 742 27.09 23.15 -26.11
C TYR A 742 25.96 23.45 -27.11
N GLU A 743 26.21 24.27 -28.13
CA GLU A 743 25.25 24.61 -29.18
C GLU A 743 24.79 23.35 -29.92
N HIS A 744 25.70 22.42 -30.20
CA HIS A 744 25.33 21.14 -30.79
C HIS A 744 24.45 20.32 -29.84
N PHE A 745 24.81 20.19 -28.56
CA PHE A 745 24.07 19.38 -27.60
C PHE A 745 22.62 19.85 -27.45
N VAL A 746 22.43 21.17 -27.31
CA VAL A 746 21.12 21.79 -27.16
C VAL A 746 20.25 21.59 -28.40
N ARG A 747 20.82 21.71 -29.59
CA ARG A 747 20.04 21.62 -30.84
C ARG A 747 19.80 20.20 -31.32
N PHE A 748 20.75 19.31 -31.07
CA PHE A 748 20.78 17.97 -31.66
C PHE A 748 21.13 16.89 -30.64
N GLY A 749 22.14 17.12 -29.80
CA GLY A 749 22.67 16.09 -28.90
C GLY A 749 21.64 15.46 -27.96
N GLN A 750 20.71 16.26 -27.40
CA GLN A 750 19.63 15.74 -26.56
C GLN A 750 18.75 14.73 -27.31
N THR A 751 18.29 15.09 -28.51
CA THR A 751 17.45 14.22 -29.36
C THR A 751 18.22 13.07 -30.00
N GLU A 752 19.53 13.24 -30.18
CA GLU A 752 20.45 12.18 -30.61
C GLU A 752 20.87 11.24 -29.47
N LYS A 753 20.36 11.49 -28.25
CA LYS A 753 20.63 10.71 -27.04
C LYS A 753 22.11 10.67 -26.64
N ARG A 754 22.81 11.79 -26.83
CA ARG A 754 24.21 11.93 -26.43
C ARG A 754 24.32 12.37 -24.99
N ASP A 755 25.26 11.80 -24.26
CA ASP A 755 25.47 12.12 -22.85
C ASP A 755 26.15 13.51 -22.69
N PRO A 756 25.55 14.45 -21.93
CA PRO A 756 26.06 15.82 -21.77
C PRO A 756 27.27 15.94 -20.83
N SER A 757 27.44 14.99 -19.93
CA SER A 757 28.59 14.90 -19.04
C SER A 757 28.78 13.46 -18.55
N PHE A 758 29.89 13.21 -17.86
CA PHE A 758 30.13 11.93 -17.18
C PHE A 758 29.16 11.64 -16.02
N LEU A 759 28.33 12.62 -15.64
CA LEU A 759 27.36 12.53 -14.54
C LEU A 759 25.96 12.17 -15.01
N TYR A 760 25.72 12.12 -16.32
CA TYR A 760 24.41 11.83 -16.89
C TYR A 760 24.53 10.88 -18.07
N ASN A 761 23.82 9.75 -18.01
CA ASN A 761 23.70 8.81 -19.11
C ASN A 761 22.26 8.69 -19.61
N GLU A 762 22.00 9.12 -20.85
CA GLU A 762 20.66 9.18 -21.43
C GLU A 762 20.03 7.79 -21.60
N THR A 763 20.84 6.82 -22.03
CA THR A 763 20.34 5.46 -22.28
C THR A 763 19.96 4.77 -20.97
N MET A 764 20.76 4.98 -19.93
CA MET A 764 20.49 4.52 -18.57
C MET A 764 19.28 5.25 -18.00
N TYR A 765 19.22 6.57 -18.12
CA TYR A 765 18.12 7.38 -17.62
C TYR A 765 16.76 6.92 -18.18
N LEU A 766 16.68 6.78 -19.50
CA LEU A 766 15.47 6.27 -20.16
C LEU A 766 15.23 4.78 -19.88
N GLY A 767 16.29 4.00 -19.68
CA GLY A 767 16.18 2.58 -19.31
C GLY A 767 15.61 2.37 -17.90
N LEU A 768 15.97 3.24 -16.96
CA LEU A 768 15.48 3.23 -15.58
C LEU A 768 14.09 3.86 -15.45
N ASN A 769 13.79 4.86 -16.28
CA ASN A 769 12.55 5.61 -16.22
C ASN A 769 11.70 5.31 -17.45
N SER A 770 11.03 4.16 -17.45
CA SER A 770 10.22 3.69 -18.59
C SER A 770 9.03 4.60 -18.91
N ASP A 771 8.47 5.26 -17.90
CA ASP A 771 7.48 6.33 -18.03
C ASP A 771 8.05 7.50 -18.84
N VAL A 772 9.30 7.89 -18.56
CA VAL A 772 10.01 8.92 -19.32
C VAL A 772 10.41 8.43 -20.70
N ALA A 773 10.82 7.17 -20.86
CA ALA A 773 11.09 6.60 -22.18
C ALA A 773 9.86 6.61 -23.08
N ASN A 774 8.68 6.29 -22.53
CA ASN A 774 7.41 6.38 -23.23
C ASN A 774 7.02 7.83 -23.52
N ALA A 775 7.21 8.74 -22.57
CA ALA A 775 6.99 10.16 -22.76
C ALA A 775 7.91 10.75 -23.85
N VAL A 776 9.17 10.30 -23.92
CA VAL A 776 10.11 10.70 -24.98
C VAL A 776 9.72 10.07 -26.33
N ALA A 777 9.35 8.79 -26.35
CA ALA A 777 8.90 8.11 -27.56
C ALA A 777 7.63 8.72 -28.17
N ASN A 778 6.74 9.24 -27.30
CA ASN A 778 5.51 9.92 -27.71
C ASN A 778 5.69 11.43 -27.93
N GLY A 779 6.90 11.96 -27.75
CA GLY A 779 7.24 13.36 -28.01
C GLY A 779 6.84 14.35 -26.92
N THR A 780 6.44 13.88 -25.73
CA THR A 780 6.17 14.70 -24.54
C THR A 780 7.45 15.34 -24.01
N PHE A 781 8.56 14.59 -24.00
CA PHE A 781 9.91 15.12 -23.74
C PHE A 781 10.81 14.88 -24.96
N LYS A 782 11.74 15.79 -25.21
CA LYS A 782 12.75 15.72 -26.26
C LYS A 782 13.81 14.66 -25.95
N SER A 783 14.09 14.43 -24.67
CA SER A 783 15.07 13.49 -24.16
C SER A 783 14.78 13.18 -22.69
N GLY A 784 15.37 12.10 -22.18
CA GLY A 784 15.43 11.82 -20.75
C GLY A 784 16.15 12.92 -20.00
N PHE A 785 17.16 13.51 -20.63
CA PHE A 785 17.95 14.57 -20.03
C PHE A 785 17.10 15.79 -19.76
N GLN A 786 16.21 16.07 -20.70
CA GLN A 786 15.26 17.15 -20.56
C GLN A 786 14.28 16.88 -19.40
N HIS A 787 13.80 15.65 -19.28
CA HIS A 787 12.97 15.27 -18.14
C HIS A 787 13.74 15.39 -16.82
N TYR A 788 15.00 14.99 -16.77
CA TYR A 788 15.78 15.04 -15.55
C TYR A 788 16.00 16.45 -15.01
N GLU A 789 16.44 17.38 -15.88
CA GLU A 789 16.72 18.76 -15.47
C GLU A 789 15.44 19.51 -15.07
N LEU A 790 14.28 19.13 -15.63
CA LEU A 790 12.98 19.72 -15.28
C LEU A 790 12.38 19.11 -14.01
N PHE A 791 12.44 17.79 -13.89
CA PHE A 791 11.65 17.01 -12.93
C PHE A 791 12.51 15.98 -12.22
N GLY A 792 13.26 15.16 -12.96
CA GLY A 792 13.93 14.01 -12.39
C GLY A 792 14.94 14.31 -11.28
N ARG A 793 15.61 15.47 -11.29
CA ARG A 793 16.53 15.85 -10.20
C ARG A 793 15.82 16.18 -8.88
N PHE A 794 14.53 16.51 -8.95
CA PHE A 794 13.67 16.84 -7.81
C PHE A 794 12.74 15.69 -7.41
N GLU A 795 12.48 14.77 -8.35
CA GLU A 795 11.84 13.48 -8.10
C GLU A 795 12.85 12.41 -7.60
N GLU A 796 14.10 12.82 -7.34
CA GLU A 796 15.20 11.94 -6.92
C GLU A 796 15.50 10.80 -7.89
N ARG A 797 15.13 10.98 -9.18
CA ARG A 797 15.46 10.06 -10.26
C ARG A 797 16.96 10.06 -10.50
N LEU A 798 17.42 9.02 -11.15
CA LEU A 798 18.83 8.74 -11.31
C LEU A 798 19.35 8.99 -12.70
N ILE A 799 20.60 9.46 -12.78
CA ILE A 799 21.29 9.94 -13.98
C ILE A 799 22.65 9.29 -14.20
#